data_AF-A0A7S0FBY7-F1
#
_entry.id   AF-A0A7S0FBY7-F1
#
_cell.length_a   1.000
_cell.length_b   1.000
_cell.length_c   1.000
_cell.angle_alpha   90.00
_cell.angle_beta   90.00
_cell.angle_gamma   90.00
#
_symmetry.space_group_name_H-M   'P 1'
#
loop_
_entity.id
_entity.type
_entity.pdbx_description
1 polymer ?
#
loop_
_entity_poly.entity_id
_entity_poly.type
_entity_poly.pdbx_seq_one_letter_code
_entity_poly.pdbx_strand_id
1 'polypeptide(L)'
;EVGKRRRCPGASPSAPRSPGRATTRAVCHRLLRMALSERSQSSTGPPMTMRTPQSARGIPFLPGYPQPDFKMHQRKGQTLTYAPGGPTDATKPLDALRYSKGPVPHLDMSVLEAMKDPFHRYDRSGRSLTHDEREAMRESARNTYRPAIPPSWLKHDRQVLRFDAYFQESVVENPKENFRVRKCVVYFYLEDGTMMITEPKEENAGIPQGTLVKRHRIPKPKELGGGYYTHDDLRCGTNITVYSRVFRIAACDDFTGAFYQEGVGGRVQQSEEMPMDSFRAAQTQGSGRLTPRRRRDINATREHNEISLGGNRKNTKLEQFLANDRKVLCFKCFWDDPTRYGARMYYTTHFYLADDTVEMHENLARNSGRDPYPVFWRRAQLRKNPHVSPAPGMIEPEPIIYKPEDFMVGGTFEVYNRQIYIYDCDEFTRDFYRQYMHLEQDHQEVRQPEIEHTQLHHPPHTGFGSDEDSLASCKHLTPRPPRRDINKMLVESDTVLRFEARMANNQPEDAHRRFVVNVYPADDSVAVWEARQRNSGHTEGRFAQKSRKQNPATGTWFKPADFQVGAIVDINAVPFHLGKADECTLRYMEEHCRDFPVANALELAEHIRGMADFFAGGGNMSLEDLSDLVQQQLGLHFSPHELITLSRAFGTPEVSIDCAKLHQHLQLH
;
A
#
# COMPACT_ATOMS: atom_id res chain seq x y z
N GLU A 1 38.34 23.34 -45.14
CA GLU A 1 38.96 24.60 -44.69
C GLU A 1 39.31 24.54 -43.19
N VAL A 2 40.31 25.34 -42.79
CA VAL A 2 40.47 26.13 -41.53
C VAL A 2 39.75 25.67 -40.23
N GLY A 3 40.39 25.56 -39.05
CA GLY A 3 41.76 25.94 -38.68
C GLY A 3 42.18 25.44 -37.27
N LYS A 4 43.49 25.48 -36.97
CA LYS A 4 44.15 24.78 -35.85
C LYS A 4 44.63 25.71 -34.71
N ARG A 5 44.66 25.18 -33.46
CA ARG A 5 45.62 25.51 -32.36
C ARG A 5 45.49 26.95 -31.79
N ARG A 6 46.09 27.35 -30.64
CA ARG A 6 47.26 26.86 -29.86
C ARG A 6 47.18 27.29 -28.36
N ARG A 7 48.17 26.91 -27.54
CA ARG A 7 48.31 27.24 -26.11
C ARG A 7 48.80 28.69 -25.83
N CYS A 8 48.59 29.11 -24.57
CA CYS A 8 49.22 30.14 -23.68
C CYS A 8 50.63 30.70 -24.04
N PRO A 9 51.15 31.82 -23.44
CA PRO A 9 50.86 32.36 -22.09
C PRO A 9 50.92 33.92 -21.87
N GLY A 10 50.74 34.41 -20.63
CA GLY A 10 51.32 35.71 -20.21
C GLY A 10 50.64 36.55 -19.09
N ALA A 11 51.13 36.42 -17.84
CA ALA A 11 51.25 37.43 -16.76
C ALA A 11 50.02 38.19 -16.14
N SER A 12 50.26 38.67 -14.91
CA SER A 12 49.36 39.21 -13.86
C SER A 12 49.54 40.74 -13.67
N PRO A 13 48.99 41.45 -12.64
CA PRO A 13 48.10 41.10 -11.51
C PRO A 13 46.71 41.82 -11.63
N SER A 14 45.92 42.26 -10.64
CA SER A 14 45.91 42.39 -9.14
C SER A 14 44.43 42.61 -8.70
N ALA A 15 44.00 42.68 -7.42
CA ALA A 15 44.35 42.08 -6.12
C ALA A 15 43.10 42.27 -5.17
N PRO A 16 42.91 41.51 -4.07
CA PRO A 16 41.60 40.84 -3.91
C PRO A 16 41.05 40.68 -2.45
N ARG A 17 40.02 39.80 -2.34
CA ARG A 17 39.77 38.80 -1.27
C ARG A 17 38.95 39.14 0.00
N SER A 18 37.85 38.39 0.13
CA SER A 18 37.40 37.71 1.37
C SER A 18 38.37 36.55 1.73
N PRO A 19 38.35 35.95 2.95
CA PRO A 19 37.33 34.94 3.32
C PRO A 19 37.03 34.87 4.84
N GLY A 20 36.40 33.79 5.33
CA GLY A 20 36.11 33.56 6.76
C GLY A 20 36.56 32.19 7.31
N ARG A 21 35.85 31.74 8.37
CA ARG A 21 35.95 30.52 9.20
C ARG A 21 36.82 30.56 10.48
N ALA A 22 36.36 29.78 11.47
CA ALA A 22 36.79 29.69 12.87
C ALA A 22 37.94 28.63 13.05
N THR A 23 38.54 28.32 14.21
CA THR A 23 38.01 28.14 15.59
C THR A 23 39.10 28.18 16.71
N THR A 24 38.65 28.50 17.95
CA THR A 24 39.08 27.96 19.28
C THR A 24 40.45 28.26 19.97
N ARG A 25 40.34 28.45 21.30
CA ARG A 25 41.32 28.38 22.41
C ARG A 25 42.39 29.49 22.54
N ALA A 26 42.92 29.85 23.73
CA ALA A 26 42.35 30.13 25.07
C ALA A 26 43.48 30.62 26.03
N VAL A 27 43.12 31.30 27.14
CA VAL A 27 43.92 31.57 28.38
C VAL A 27 44.94 32.74 28.42
N CYS A 28 44.66 33.71 29.32
CA CYS A 28 45.45 34.56 30.25
C CYS A 28 46.94 34.96 29.99
N HIS A 29 47.59 35.95 30.65
CA HIS A 29 47.41 36.79 31.87
C HIS A 29 48.06 38.19 31.61
N ARG A 30 47.48 39.37 31.97
CA ARG A 30 47.50 40.15 33.25
C ARG A 30 48.76 41.00 33.55
N LEU A 31 48.54 42.21 34.11
CA LEU A 31 49.48 43.20 34.73
C LEU A 31 50.18 44.20 33.76
N LEU A 32 50.46 45.48 34.08
CA LEU A 32 50.07 46.40 35.18
C LEU A 32 50.43 47.88 34.82
N ARG A 33 49.71 48.89 35.38
CA ARG A 33 50.07 50.31 35.63
C ARG A 33 50.67 51.16 34.47
N MET A 34 50.20 52.39 34.24
CA MET A 34 50.47 53.55 35.11
C MET A 34 49.42 54.67 34.96
N ALA A 35 49.40 55.59 35.93
CA ALA A 35 48.61 56.82 35.91
C ALA A 35 49.51 58.02 35.64
N LEU A 36 48.95 59.08 35.02
CA LEU A 36 49.39 60.46 35.20
C LEU A 36 48.22 61.42 34.95
N SER A 37 48.26 62.57 35.60
CA SER A 37 47.20 63.60 35.58
C SER A 37 47.60 64.79 34.72
N GLU A 38 46.64 65.48 34.12
CA GLU A 38 46.73 66.94 34.00
C GLU A 38 45.34 67.61 33.91
N ARG A 39 45.31 68.95 34.08
CA ARG A 39 44.13 69.72 34.53
C ARG A 39 43.57 70.67 33.47
N SER A 40 42.29 71.01 33.66
CA SER A 40 41.66 72.32 33.34
C SER A 40 41.38 72.60 31.84
N GLN A 41 40.42 73.46 31.44
CA GLN A 41 39.61 74.45 32.16
C GLN A 41 38.10 74.37 31.90
N SER A 42 37.37 75.18 32.67
CA SER A 42 35.91 75.33 32.79
C SER A 42 35.17 75.94 31.58
N SER A 43 33.88 75.64 31.49
CA SER A 43 32.86 76.70 31.41
C SER A 43 31.69 76.39 32.35
N THR A 44 31.29 77.37 33.15
CA THR A 44 30.27 77.24 34.20
C THR A 44 28.96 77.90 33.77
N GLY A 45 27.90 77.11 33.58
CA GLY A 45 26.51 77.59 33.55
C GLY A 45 25.80 77.25 34.87
N PRO A 46 24.91 78.11 35.40
CA PRO A 46 24.27 77.89 36.69
C PRO A 46 23.24 76.74 36.64
N PRO A 47 23.05 75.99 37.74
CA PRO A 47 22.09 74.90 37.79
C PRO A 47 20.66 75.45 37.81
N MET A 48 19.88 75.18 36.75
CA MET A 48 18.44 75.45 36.79
C MET A 48 17.75 74.51 37.78
N THR A 49 17.25 75.09 38.85
CA THR A 49 16.32 74.41 39.77
C THR A 49 15.00 74.14 39.05
N MET A 50 14.55 72.88 39.06
CA MET A 50 13.21 72.50 38.61
C MET A 50 12.16 73.11 39.55
N ARG A 51 11.78 74.36 39.31
CA ARG A 51 10.57 74.94 39.92
C ARG A 51 9.35 74.22 39.36
N THR A 52 8.52 73.70 40.26
CA THR A 52 7.15 73.32 39.93
C THR A 52 6.40 74.55 39.40
N PRO A 53 5.77 74.50 38.20
CA PRO A 53 5.01 75.62 37.71
C PRO A 53 3.67 75.71 38.47
N GLN A 54 3.61 76.60 39.45
CA GLN A 54 2.34 77.06 39.99
C GLN A 54 1.62 77.91 38.93
N SER A 55 0.40 77.50 38.60
CA SER A 55 -0.70 78.32 38.06
C SER A 55 -0.36 79.38 37.00
N ALA A 56 -0.43 78.99 35.72
CA ALA A 56 -0.82 79.90 34.64
C ALA A 56 -1.63 79.15 33.58
N ARG A 57 -2.97 79.35 33.60
CA ARG A 57 -3.96 78.85 32.62
C ARG A 57 -3.91 77.34 32.33
N GLY A 58 -4.69 76.56 33.09
CA GLY A 58 -4.83 75.11 32.90
C GLY A 58 -5.47 74.75 31.56
N ILE A 59 -4.67 74.27 30.62
CA ILE A 59 -5.12 73.63 29.37
C ILE A 59 -5.33 72.13 29.67
N PRO A 60 -6.49 71.53 29.36
CA PRO A 60 -6.74 70.12 29.63
C PRO A 60 -5.85 69.23 28.75
N PHE A 61 -5.32 68.15 29.33
CA PHE A 61 -4.43 67.21 28.64
C PHE A 61 -5.21 66.20 27.77
N LEU A 62 -6.12 66.72 26.95
CA LEU A 62 -6.93 65.97 25.99
C LEU A 62 -6.26 65.99 24.60
N PRO A 63 -6.53 65.01 23.73
CA PRO A 63 -6.04 65.02 22.35
C PRO A 63 -6.45 66.31 21.62
N GLY A 64 -5.50 66.97 20.95
CA GLY A 64 -5.71 68.20 20.18
C GLY A 64 -5.31 69.51 20.89
N TYR A 65 -5.09 69.48 22.22
CA TYR A 65 -4.62 70.65 22.98
C TYR A 65 -3.08 70.82 23.08
N PRO A 66 -2.24 69.77 23.15
CA PRO A 66 -0.79 69.94 23.14
C PRO A 66 -0.25 70.15 21.71
N GLN A 67 0.63 71.13 21.52
CA GLN A 67 1.38 71.28 20.27
C GLN A 67 2.41 70.14 20.09
N PRO A 68 2.59 69.59 18.87
CA PRO A 68 3.57 68.54 18.62
C PRO A 68 5.00 69.10 18.49
N ASP A 69 5.82 68.91 19.53
CA ASP A 69 7.25 69.22 19.52
C ASP A 69 8.06 68.17 18.72
N PHE A 70 8.56 68.56 17.55
CA PHE A 70 9.43 67.72 16.73
C PHE A 70 10.88 67.71 17.23
N LYS A 71 11.20 66.85 18.22
CA LYS A 71 12.58 66.63 18.67
C LYS A 71 13.43 65.92 17.60
N MET A 72 14.42 66.61 17.04
CA MET A 72 15.34 66.09 16.00
C MET A 72 16.28 64.95 16.45
N HIS A 73 16.40 64.65 17.75
CA HIS A 73 17.27 63.59 18.25
C HIS A 73 16.56 62.66 19.23
N GLN A 74 16.33 61.41 18.79
CA GLN A 74 15.67 60.35 19.56
C GLN A 74 16.64 59.19 19.90
N ARG A 75 17.80 59.51 20.50
CA ARG A 75 18.72 58.46 20.98
C ARG A 75 18.12 57.77 22.21
N LYS A 76 17.84 56.46 22.10
CA LYS A 76 17.45 55.63 23.25
C LYS A 76 18.70 55.31 24.08
N GLY A 77 18.78 55.81 25.30
CA GLY A 77 19.82 55.41 26.26
C GLY A 77 19.54 54.02 26.82
N GLN A 78 20.58 53.19 27.00
CA GLN A 78 20.47 51.93 27.73
C GLN A 78 20.46 52.20 29.24
N THR A 79 19.30 52.60 29.75
CA THR A 79 19.06 52.81 31.19
C THR A 79 18.75 51.52 31.94
N LEU A 80 18.20 50.52 31.26
CA LEU A 80 17.94 49.19 31.79
C LEU A 80 18.89 48.20 31.15
N THR A 81 19.65 47.48 31.99
CA THR A 81 20.61 46.46 31.57
C THR A 81 20.41 45.18 32.39
N TYR A 82 20.62 44.02 31.77
CA TYR A 82 20.64 42.75 32.50
C TYR A 82 22.09 42.38 32.81
N ALA A 83 22.39 42.24 34.10
CA ALA A 83 23.67 41.77 34.61
C ALA A 83 23.52 40.37 35.23
N PRO A 84 24.61 39.59 35.39
CA PRO A 84 24.59 38.35 36.16
C PRO A 84 24.30 38.64 37.64
N GLY A 85 23.01 38.66 37.98
CA GLY A 85 22.47 39.17 39.25
C GLY A 85 21.03 39.73 39.12
N GLY A 86 20.58 40.04 37.89
CA GLY A 86 19.22 40.47 37.59
C GLY A 86 19.16 41.74 36.71
N PRO A 87 17.95 42.26 36.44
CA PRO A 87 17.77 43.56 35.78
C PRO A 87 18.21 44.71 36.69
N THR A 88 19.10 45.55 36.17
CA THR A 88 19.60 46.77 36.84
C THR A 88 19.15 48.02 36.10
N ASP A 89 18.70 49.02 36.87
CA ASP A 89 18.28 50.33 36.38
C ASP A 89 19.31 51.39 36.75
N ALA A 90 20.00 51.91 35.74
CA ALA A 90 21.07 52.89 35.85
C ALA A 90 20.58 54.34 36.11
N THR A 91 19.26 54.58 36.21
CA THR A 91 18.71 55.91 36.50
C THR A 91 18.54 56.23 37.98
N LYS A 92 18.73 55.24 38.87
CA LYS A 92 18.59 55.44 40.32
C LYS A 92 19.84 56.13 40.92
N PRO A 93 19.71 57.26 41.61
CA PRO A 93 20.83 57.90 42.30
C PRO A 93 21.33 57.05 43.49
N LEU A 94 22.65 57.06 43.70
CA LEU A 94 23.38 56.18 44.63
C LEU A 94 23.05 56.33 46.13
N ASP A 95 22.25 57.32 46.53
CA ASP A 95 21.90 57.55 47.95
C ASP A 95 20.70 56.71 48.46
N ALA A 96 19.98 56.01 47.59
CA ALA A 96 18.81 55.20 47.97
C ALA A 96 19.14 53.86 48.69
N LEU A 97 20.39 53.64 49.10
CA LEU A 97 20.89 52.39 49.70
C LEU A 97 21.43 52.53 51.14
N ARG A 98 21.13 53.63 51.85
CA ARG A 98 21.54 53.82 53.25
C ARG A 98 20.41 53.51 54.24
N TYR A 99 20.25 52.24 54.60
CA TYR A 99 19.57 51.87 55.84
C TYR A 99 20.56 51.83 57.02
N SER A 100 20.08 52.24 58.20
CA SER A 100 20.76 52.19 59.51
C SER A 100 22.04 53.06 59.72
N LYS A 101 21.84 54.19 60.40
CA LYS A 101 22.80 54.73 61.39
C LYS A 101 22.08 54.84 62.73
N GLY A 102 22.05 53.74 63.48
CA GLY A 102 21.80 53.74 64.93
C GLY A 102 23.12 53.42 65.66
N PRO A 103 23.31 53.88 66.92
CA PRO A 103 24.51 53.57 67.67
C PRO A 103 24.56 52.07 68.04
N VAL A 104 25.74 51.47 67.94
CA VAL A 104 25.97 50.04 68.22
C VAL A 104 26.10 49.84 69.74
N PRO A 105 25.50 48.80 70.37
CA PRO A 105 25.68 48.54 71.79
C PRO A 105 27.14 48.18 72.14
N HIS A 106 27.64 48.72 73.24
CA HIS A 106 28.95 48.35 73.77
C HIS A 106 28.88 46.94 74.40
N LEU A 107 29.69 46.01 73.92
CA LEU A 107 29.85 44.69 74.53
C LEU A 107 30.78 44.79 75.74
N ASP A 108 30.33 44.28 76.88
CA ASP A 108 31.17 44.16 78.08
C ASP A 108 31.90 42.81 78.04
N MET A 109 33.23 42.85 78.10
CA MET A 109 34.08 41.67 77.96
C MET A 109 33.93 40.68 79.12
N SER A 110 33.51 41.15 80.30
CA SER A 110 33.28 40.30 81.48
C SER A 110 32.19 39.24 81.26
N VAL A 111 31.13 39.59 80.52
CA VAL A 111 30.02 38.68 80.20
C VAL A 111 30.44 37.60 79.20
N LEU A 112 31.33 37.95 78.27
CA LEU A 112 31.87 37.02 77.26
C LEU A 112 32.80 35.96 77.89
N GLU A 113 33.53 36.31 78.95
CA GLU A 113 34.35 35.33 79.69
C GLU A 113 33.50 34.41 80.57
N ALA A 114 32.45 34.92 81.22
CA ALA A 114 31.49 34.08 81.96
C ALA A 114 30.74 33.08 81.04
N MET A 115 30.41 33.46 79.81
CA MET A 115 29.76 32.57 78.82
C MET A 115 30.68 31.53 78.19
N LYS A 116 31.99 31.56 78.49
CA LYS A 116 33.01 30.66 77.96
C LYS A 116 33.08 29.33 78.72
N ASP A 117 32.57 29.29 79.95
CA ASP A 117 32.54 28.09 80.78
C ASP A 117 31.33 27.18 80.41
N PRO A 118 31.53 25.94 79.91
CA PRO A 118 30.44 25.09 79.42
C PRO A 118 29.38 24.74 80.48
N PHE A 119 29.72 24.83 81.77
CA PHE A 119 28.80 24.50 82.86
C PHE A 119 27.79 25.62 83.19
N HIS A 120 28.01 26.85 82.73
CA HIS A 120 27.12 27.97 83.07
C HIS A 120 25.74 27.91 82.36
N ARG A 121 25.58 27.04 81.35
CA ARG A 121 24.35 26.97 80.51
C ARG A 121 23.27 25.99 80.99
N TYR A 122 23.50 25.23 82.06
CA TYR A 122 22.58 24.19 82.51
C TYR A 122 22.26 24.30 84.00
N ASP A 123 21.17 25.00 84.32
CA ASP A 123 20.48 24.77 85.59
C ASP A 123 19.90 23.35 85.59
N ARG A 124 20.36 22.51 86.52
CA ARG A 124 19.96 21.10 86.65
C ARG A 124 18.94 20.87 87.78
N SER A 125 18.31 21.93 88.31
CA SER A 125 17.40 21.85 89.45
C SER A 125 15.99 21.32 89.15
N GLY A 126 15.62 21.08 87.88
CA GLY A 126 14.28 20.60 87.50
C GLY A 126 14.26 19.53 86.40
N ARG A 127 13.32 18.57 86.50
CA ARG A 127 13.07 17.55 85.46
C ARG A 127 12.56 18.22 84.17
N SER A 128 13.29 18.06 83.08
CA SER A 128 12.86 18.55 81.76
C SER A 128 11.68 17.74 81.23
N LEU A 129 10.52 18.39 81.07
CA LEU A 129 9.35 17.82 80.37
C LEU A 129 9.69 17.54 78.90
N THR A 130 9.22 16.41 78.37
CA THR A 130 9.44 16.03 76.95
C THR A 130 8.59 16.89 76.00
N HIS A 131 8.87 16.77 74.70
CA HIS A 131 8.07 17.46 73.67
C HIS A 131 6.58 17.07 73.77
N ASP A 132 6.32 15.78 73.90
CA ASP A 132 4.98 15.19 73.93
C ASP A 132 4.21 15.61 75.20
N GLU A 133 4.88 15.68 76.36
CA GLU A 133 4.30 16.22 77.61
C GLU A 133 3.89 17.71 77.45
N ARG A 134 4.66 18.51 76.70
CA ARG A 134 4.31 19.91 76.37
C ARG A 134 3.17 20.02 75.36
N GLU A 135 3.10 19.11 74.40
CA GLU A 135 2.07 19.09 73.37
C GLU A 135 0.70 18.73 73.98
N ALA A 136 0.66 17.68 74.80
CA ALA A 136 -0.52 17.30 75.58
C ALA A 136 -1.00 18.42 76.54
N MET A 137 -0.09 19.16 77.17
CA MET A 137 -0.45 20.35 77.98
C MET A 137 -1.04 21.49 77.12
N ARG A 138 -0.52 21.74 75.92
CA ARG A 138 -1.08 22.75 75.00
C ARG A 138 -2.45 22.33 74.46
N GLU A 139 -2.65 21.05 74.22
CA GLU A 139 -3.89 20.52 73.65
C GLU A 139 -5.02 20.47 74.69
N SER A 140 -4.72 20.04 75.93
CA SER A 140 -5.65 20.13 77.05
C SER A 140 -6.00 21.59 77.39
N ALA A 141 -5.05 22.53 77.31
CA ALA A 141 -5.31 23.96 77.49
C ALA A 141 -6.13 24.61 76.35
N ARG A 142 -6.20 24.00 75.15
CA ARG A 142 -7.06 24.47 74.05
C ARG A 142 -8.54 24.15 74.28
N ASN A 143 -8.85 23.07 75.00
CA ASN A 143 -10.22 22.60 75.20
C ASN A 143 -11.04 23.39 76.24
N THR A 144 -10.45 24.39 76.93
CA THR A 144 -11.15 25.17 77.97
C THR A 144 -11.61 26.56 77.53
N TYR A 145 -11.13 27.09 76.40
CA TYR A 145 -11.43 28.45 75.94
C TYR A 145 -12.54 28.55 74.88
N ARG A 146 -12.93 27.44 74.24
CA ARG A 146 -14.03 27.41 73.25
C ARG A 146 -15.25 26.69 73.82
N PRO A 147 -16.48 27.25 73.70
CA PRO A 147 -17.68 26.51 74.06
C PRO A 147 -17.82 25.29 73.14
N ALA A 148 -18.16 24.13 73.71
CA ALA A 148 -18.31 22.88 72.98
C ALA A 148 -19.36 22.97 71.85
N ILE A 149 -20.34 23.86 71.99
CA ILE A 149 -21.28 24.25 70.94
C ILE A 149 -21.08 25.76 70.68
N PRO A 150 -20.40 26.17 69.59
CA PRO A 150 -20.30 27.57 69.22
C PRO A 150 -21.67 28.09 68.72
N PRO A 151 -22.04 29.35 69.02
CA PRO A 151 -23.28 29.95 68.52
C PRO A 151 -23.24 30.11 66.99
N SER A 152 -24.40 30.09 66.33
CA SER A 152 -24.49 30.03 64.86
C SER A 152 -23.72 31.12 64.12
N TRP A 153 -23.76 32.36 64.63
CA TRP A 153 -23.01 33.50 64.06
C TRP A 153 -21.49 33.33 64.11
N LEU A 154 -20.96 32.55 65.06
CA LEU A 154 -19.54 32.24 65.18
C LEU A 154 -19.17 30.93 64.46
N LYS A 155 -20.07 29.95 64.47
CA LYS A 155 -19.89 28.66 63.79
C LYS A 155 -19.90 28.80 62.28
N HIS A 156 -20.73 29.70 61.76
CA HIS A 156 -21.01 29.90 60.34
C HIS A 156 -20.57 31.28 59.83
N ASP A 157 -19.65 31.95 60.52
CA ASP A 157 -19.04 33.23 60.07
C ASP A 157 -18.52 33.07 58.63
N ARG A 158 -18.93 34.00 57.75
CA ARG A 158 -18.62 34.02 56.30
C ARG A 158 -19.09 32.80 55.50
N GLN A 159 -19.80 31.84 56.09
CA GLN A 159 -20.37 30.72 55.35
C GLN A 159 -21.69 31.16 54.71
N VAL A 160 -21.69 31.24 53.38
CA VAL A 160 -22.83 31.70 52.58
C VAL A 160 -23.16 30.63 51.56
N LEU A 161 -24.42 30.19 51.54
CA LEU A 161 -24.91 29.33 50.48
C LEU A 161 -25.26 30.19 49.26
N ARG A 162 -24.62 29.91 48.13
CA ARG A 162 -24.89 30.54 46.84
C ARG A 162 -25.61 29.55 45.90
N PHE A 163 -26.70 30.02 45.30
CA PHE A 163 -27.45 29.30 44.27
C PHE A 163 -27.60 30.16 43.02
N ASP A 164 -27.53 29.54 41.85
CA ASP A 164 -27.90 30.16 40.59
C ASP A 164 -29.36 29.80 40.27
N ALA A 165 -30.17 30.83 40.06
CA ALA A 165 -31.61 30.76 39.90
C ALA A 165 -32.07 31.59 38.70
N TYR A 166 -33.32 31.43 38.28
CA TYR A 166 -33.94 32.31 37.30
C TYR A 166 -35.42 32.52 37.60
N PHE A 167 -35.98 33.60 37.04
CA PHE A 167 -37.43 33.77 36.94
C PHE A 167 -37.80 34.23 35.52
N GLN A 168 -39.02 33.91 35.11
CA GLN A 168 -39.57 34.34 33.83
C GLN A 168 -40.34 35.64 34.01
N GLU A 169 -40.11 36.61 33.14
CA GLU A 169 -40.82 37.90 33.09
C GLU A 169 -41.55 37.96 31.74
N SER A 170 -42.87 38.14 31.75
CA SER A 170 -43.65 38.28 30.50
C SER A 170 -43.33 39.61 29.82
N VAL A 171 -43.24 39.60 28.50
CA VAL A 171 -42.98 40.80 27.68
C VAL A 171 -44.13 40.97 26.70
N VAL A 172 -44.66 42.18 26.62
CA VAL A 172 -45.78 42.54 25.75
C VAL A 172 -45.27 43.53 24.69
N GLU A 173 -45.86 43.49 23.49
CA GLU A 173 -45.57 44.44 22.39
C GLU A 173 -44.11 44.46 21.85
N ASN A 174 -43.33 43.38 22.05
CA ASN A 174 -41.99 43.24 21.44
C ASN A 174 -42.01 42.21 20.29
N PRO A 175 -41.65 42.58 19.04
CA PRO A 175 -41.64 41.63 17.91
C PRO A 175 -40.51 40.57 17.98
N LYS A 176 -39.61 40.63 18.98
CA LYS A 176 -38.47 39.72 19.13
C LYS A 176 -38.64 38.65 20.23
N GLU A 177 -39.48 38.91 21.22
CA GLU A 177 -39.64 38.07 22.42
C GLU A 177 -41.05 38.24 23.02
N ASN A 178 -41.65 37.14 23.50
CA ASN A 178 -42.94 37.16 24.23
C ASN A 178 -42.76 37.02 25.75
N PHE A 179 -41.58 36.59 26.17
CA PHE A 179 -41.17 36.47 27.56
C PHE A 179 -39.64 36.57 27.59
N ARG A 180 -39.08 36.91 28.76
CA ARG A 180 -37.64 36.87 29.00
C ARG A 180 -37.26 36.11 30.26
N VAL A 181 -36.06 35.53 30.25
CA VAL A 181 -35.51 34.73 31.36
C VAL A 181 -34.45 35.55 32.08
N ARG A 182 -34.77 36.03 33.29
CA ARG A 182 -33.85 36.81 34.12
C ARG A 182 -33.10 35.90 35.08
N LYS A 183 -31.80 35.80 34.87
CA LYS A 183 -30.88 35.03 35.73
C LYS A 183 -30.67 35.80 37.04
N CYS A 184 -30.52 35.07 38.14
CA CYS A 184 -30.35 35.60 39.48
C CYS A 184 -29.41 34.71 40.26
N VAL A 185 -28.70 35.29 41.22
CA VAL A 185 -27.90 34.58 42.21
C VAL A 185 -28.55 34.82 43.56
N VAL A 186 -28.91 33.74 44.25
CA VAL A 186 -29.50 33.75 45.59
C VAL A 186 -28.40 33.43 46.59
N TYR A 187 -28.19 34.31 47.55
CA TYR A 187 -27.29 34.12 48.67
C TYR A 187 -28.09 33.92 49.96
N PHE A 188 -27.80 32.86 50.71
CA PHE A 188 -28.34 32.58 52.03
C PHE A 188 -27.20 32.55 53.06
N TYR A 189 -27.25 33.42 54.06
CA TYR A 189 -26.20 33.58 55.05
C TYR A 189 -26.47 32.68 56.26
N LEU A 190 -25.59 31.70 56.51
CA LEU A 190 -25.79 30.70 57.58
C LEU A 190 -25.61 31.28 59.00
N GLU A 191 -24.93 32.41 59.12
CA GLU A 191 -24.69 33.12 60.39
C GLU A 191 -25.97 33.65 61.06
N ASP A 192 -26.95 34.14 60.28
CA ASP A 192 -28.15 34.83 60.75
C ASP A 192 -29.47 34.40 60.05
N GLY A 193 -29.39 33.54 59.03
CA GLY A 193 -30.54 33.12 58.22
C GLY A 193 -31.14 34.25 57.38
N THR A 194 -30.32 35.21 56.94
CA THR A 194 -30.73 36.24 55.97
C THR A 194 -30.50 35.78 54.52
N MET A 195 -31.26 36.38 53.60
CA MET A 195 -31.17 36.13 52.16
C MET A 195 -30.96 37.43 51.38
N MET A 196 -30.23 37.33 50.27
CA MET A 196 -30.02 38.39 49.29
C MET A 196 -30.19 37.81 47.88
N ILE A 197 -30.80 38.54 46.95
CA ILE A 197 -30.94 38.11 45.55
C ILE A 197 -30.37 39.19 44.64
N THR A 198 -29.45 38.80 43.75
CA THR A 198 -28.77 39.71 42.82
C THR A 198 -28.78 39.15 41.40
N GLU A 199 -29.19 39.93 40.42
CA GLU A 199 -29.02 39.62 39.00
C GLU A 199 -27.58 39.94 38.57
N PRO A 200 -26.86 39.00 37.94
CA PRO A 200 -25.55 39.26 37.38
C PRO A 200 -25.65 40.30 36.25
N LYS A 201 -24.61 41.12 36.09
CA LYS A 201 -24.58 42.13 35.02
C LYS A 201 -24.28 41.45 33.69
N GLU A 202 -25.19 41.53 32.74
CA GLU A 202 -25.04 41.01 31.37
C GLU A 202 -24.94 42.18 30.38
N GLU A 203 -23.89 42.20 29.58
CA GLU A 203 -23.64 43.26 28.60
C GLU A 203 -24.79 43.37 27.57
N ASN A 204 -25.17 44.61 27.23
CA ASN A 204 -26.20 44.92 26.24
C ASN A 204 -27.63 44.41 26.55
N ALA A 205 -27.91 43.98 27.78
CA ALA A 205 -29.25 43.51 28.18
C ALA A 205 -30.32 44.62 28.24
N GLY A 206 -29.94 45.90 28.33
CA GLY A 206 -30.87 47.04 28.28
C GLY A 206 -31.77 47.24 29.51
N ILE A 207 -31.68 46.37 30.52
CA ILE A 207 -32.49 46.38 31.75
C ILE A 207 -31.59 46.80 32.94
N PRO A 208 -32.08 47.55 33.95
CA PRO A 208 -31.34 47.79 35.18
C PRO A 208 -31.08 46.49 35.96
N GLN A 209 -29.81 46.15 36.11
CA GLN A 209 -29.30 44.93 36.76
C GLN A 209 -28.59 45.22 38.09
N GLY A 210 -28.49 44.21 38.95
CA GLY A 210 -27.81 44.28 40.24
C GLY A 210 -28.63 43.65 41.37
N THR A 211 -28.63 44.24 42.56
CA THR A 211 -29.38 43.72 43.71
C THR A 211 -30.89 43.86 43.52
N LEU A 212 -31.60 42.74 43.33
CA LEU A 212 -33.08 42.71 43.31
C LEU A 212 -33.65 42.75 44.72
N VAL A 213 -33.07 41.97 45.64
CA VAL A 213 -33.51 41.88 47.03
C VAL A 213 -32.30 42.08 47.94
N LYS A 214 -32.34 43.14 48.75
CA LYS A 214 -31.28 43.45 49.75
C LYS A 214 -31.19 42.37 50.82
N ARG A 215 -30.02 42.19 51.45
CA ARG A 215 -29.81 41.22 52.54
C ARG A 215 -30.73 41.50 53.74
N HIS A 216 -31.65 40.57 54.04
CA HIS A 216 -32.46 40.53 55.27
C HIS A 216 -33.17 39.17 55.40
N ARG A 217 -33.89 38.91 56.50
CA ARG A 217 -34.63 37.64 56.68
C ARG A 217 -35.94 37.69 55.88
N ILE A 218 -36.04 36.88 54.82
CA ILE A 218 -37.18 36.87 53.92
C ILE A 218 -38.29 35.96 54.48
N PRO A 219 -39.54 36.47 54.64
CA PRO A 219 -40.66 35.65 55.08
C PRO A 219 -41.18 34.74 53.96
N LYS A 220 -41.59 33.53 54.32
CA LYS A 220 -42.35 32.61 53.45
C LYS A 220 -43.75 33.16 53.17
N PRO A 221 -44.38 32.85 52.02
CA PRO A 221 -45.80 33.15 51.82
C PRO A 221 -46.66 32.38 52.83
N LYS A 222 -47.81 32.95 53.22
CA LYS A 222 -48.70 32.37 54.24
C LYS A 222 -49.19 30.96 53.87
N GLU A 223 -49.33 30.69 52.58
CA GLU A 223 -49.73 29.40 52.00
C GLU A 223 -48.72 28.27 52.28
N LEU A 224 -47.44 28.59 52.54
CA LEU A 224 -46.37 27.62 52.82
C LEU A 224 -46.10 27.41 54.32
N GLY A 225 -47.04 27.78 55.18
CA GLY A 225 -46.97 27.60 56.64
C GLY A 225 -46.46 28.81 57.44
N GLY A 226 -46.02 29.89 56.76
CA GLY A 226 -45.49 31.09 57.42
C GLY A 226 -44.10 30.91 58.05
N GLY A 227 -43.55 32.00 58.59
CA GLY A 227 -42.17 32.04 59.11
C GLY A 227 -41.16 32.56 58.09
N TYR A 228 -39.88 32.24 58.28
CA TYR A 228 -38.76 32.65 57.41
C TYR A 228 -38.19 31.46 56.65
N TYR A 229 -37.58 31.71 55.49
CA TYR A 229 -36.82 30.70 54.76
C TYR A 229 -35.64 30.16 55.60
N THR A 230 -35.42 28.84 55.54
CA THR A 230 -34.26 28.15 56.11
C THR A 230 -33.47 27.45 54.99
N HIS A 231 -32.28 26.92 55.31
CA HIS A 231 -31.46 26.21 54.32
C HIS A 231 -32.15 24.94 53.79
N ASP A 232 -32.98 24.26 54.58
CA ASP A 232 -33.73 23.07 54.15
C ASP A 232 -34.70 23.34 52.99
N ASP A 233 -35.26 24.55 52.93
CA ASP A 233 -36.19 25.00 51.88
C ASP A 233 -35.52 25.32 50.54
N LEU A 234 -34.19 25.45 50.53
CA LEU A 234 -33.41 25.89 49.37
C LEU A 234 -32.69 24.68 48.76
N ARG A 235 -33.25 24.11 47.69
CA ARG A 235 -32.64 22.96 46.97
C ARG A 235 -32.73 23.18 45.46
N CYS A 236 -31.81 22.59 44.69
CA CYS A 236 -31.91 22.63 43.23
C CYS A 236 -33.20 21.95 42.75
N GLY A 237 -33.78 22.47 41.67
CA GLY A 237 -35.07 22.02 41.15
C GLY A 237 -36.29 22.41 42.01
N THR A 238 -36.13 23.32 42.99
CA THR A 238 -37.25 23.87 43.77
C THR A 238 -37.63 25.28 43.33
N ASN A 239 -38.90 25.62 43.54
CA ASN A 239 -39.47 26.94 43.26
C ASN A 239 -39.63 27.71 44.58
N ILE A 240 -38.94 28.83 44.74
CA ILE A 240 -39.05 29.71 45.92
C ILE A 240 -39.87 30.96 45.56
N THR A 241 -40.80 31.34 46.44
CA THR A 241 -41.69 32.49 46.22
C THR A 241 -41.28 33.65 47.12
N VAL A 242 -40.59 34.63 46.53
CA VAL A 242 -40.05 35.79 47.24
C VAL A 242 -40.73 37.05 46.70
N TYR A 243 -41.42 37.79 47.57
CA TYR A 243 -42.14 39.03 47.22
C TYR A 243 -43.00 38.91 45.95
N SER A 244 -43.87 37.89 45.92
CA SER A 244 -44.78 37.58 44.81
C SER A 244 -44.10 37.25 43.47
N ARG A 245 -42.80 36.93 43.47
CA ARG A 245 -42.08 36.37 42.32
C ARG A 245 -41.63 34.94 42.63
N VAL A 246 -41.79 34.06 41.65
CA VAL A 246 -41.35 32.65 41.74
C VAL A 246 -40.00 32.53 41.06
N PHE A 247 -38.98 32.12 41.81
CA PHE A 247 -37.64 31.84 41.31
C PHE A 247 -37.43 30.33 41.28
N ARG A 248 -36.98 29.80 40.15
CA ARG A 248 -36.49 28.42 40.00
C ARG A 248 -35.03 28.37 40.41
N ILE A 249 -34.67 27.56 41.40
CA ILE A 249 -33.26 27.28 41.72
C ILE A 249 -32.76 26.24 40.71
N ALA A 250 -31.83 26.63 39.84
CA ALA A 250 -31.34 25.78 38.75
C ALA A 250 -30.05 25.05 39.13
N ALA A 251 -29.08 25.75 39.72
CA ALA A 251 -27.81 25.18 40.15
C ALA A 251 -27.36 25.75 41.51
N CYS A 252 -26.34 25.12 42.09
CA CYS A 252 -25.78 25.51 43.37
C CYS A 252 -24.25 25.53 43.27
N ASP A 253 -23.60 26.41 44.05
CA ASP A 253 -22.14 26.55 44.07
C ASP A 253 -21.46 25.33 44.73
N ASP A 254 -20.18 25.06 44.43
CA ASP A 254 -19.49 23.82 44.87
C ASP A 254 -19.54 23.64 46.40
N PHE A 255 -19.31 24.73 47.14
CA PHE A 255 -19.42 24.77 48.61
C PHE A 255 -20.82 24.37 49.10
N THR A 256 -21.86 24.75 48.38
CA THR A 256 -23.25 24.45 48.77
C THR A 256 -23.63 23.00 48.46
N GLY A 257 -23.15 22.46 47.34
CA GLY A 257 -23.29 21.04 47.03
C GLY A 257 -22.71 20.19 48.16
N ALA A 258 -21.48 20.50 48.58
CA ALA A 258 -20.83 19.85 49.72
C ALA A 258 -21.62 20.02 51.02
N PHE A 259 -22.10 21.24 51.33
CA PHE A 259 -22.89 21.51 52.55
C PHE A 259 -24.15 20.63 52.67
N TYR A 260 -24.92 20.46 51.59
CA TYR A 260 -26.11 19.58 51.63
C TYR A 260 -25.74 18.09 51.64
N GLN A 261 -24.66 17.71 50.96
CA GLN A 261 -24.18 16.33 50.90
C GLN A 261 -23.64 15.84 52.25
N GLU A 262 -22.88 16.66 52.96
CA GLU A 262 -22.23 16.31 54.22
C GLU A 262 -23.07 16.66 55.46
N GLY A 263 -23.71 17.84 55.47
CA GLY A 263 -24.29 18.43 56.69
C GLY A 263 -25.77 18.12 56.94
N VAL A 264 -26.53 17.80 55.90
CA VAL A 264 -28.02 17.70 55.95
C VAL A 264 -28.54 16.31 55.54
N GLY A 265 -27.65 15.36 55.22
CA GLY A 265 -28.00 13.96 54.98
C GLY A 265 -28.90 13.72 53.76
N GLY A 266 -28.70 14.49 52.68
CA GLY A 266 -29.56 14.49 51.50
C GLY A 266 -28.82 14.24 50.17
N ARG A 267 -29.56 13.67 49.20
CA ARG A 267 -29.09 13.35 47.83
C ARG A 267 -28.34 14.51 47.15
N VAL A 268 -27.36 14.15 46.32
CA VAL A 268 -26.65 15.05 45.40
C VAL A 268 -27.63 15.96 44.65
N GLN A 269 -27.42 17.27 44.77
CA GLN A 269 -28.20 18.29 44.06
C GLN A 269 -27.95 18.15 42.56
N GLN A 270 -28.97 17.81 41.77
CA GLN A 270 -28.86 17.79 40.31
C GLN A 270 -29.02 19.22 39.79
N SER A 271 -28.07 19.68 38.97
CA SER A 271 -28.17 20.98 38.30
C SER A 271 -29.09 20.88 37.09
N GLU A 272 -30.01 21.82 36.97
CA GLU A 272 -30.87 22.01 35.81
C GLU A 272 -30.23 23.02 34.86
N GLU A 273 -30.29 22.76 33.54
CA GLU A 273 -29.86 23.75 32.56
C GLU A 273 -30.85 24.92 32.54
N MET A 274 -30.34 26.15 32.72
CA MET A 274 -31.16 27.35 32.64
C MET A 274 -31.75 27.50 31.23
N PRO A 275 -33.07 27.70 31.07
CA PRO A 275 -33.71 27.76 29.76
C PRO A 275 -33.16 28.92 28.92
N MET A 276 -32.88 28.63 27.64
CA MET A 276 -32.49 29.67 26.70
C MET A 276 -33.70 30.53 26.32
N ASP A 277 -33.52 31.83 26.45
CA ASP A 277 -34.47 32.84 26.03
C ASP A 277 -34.47 33.02 24.51
N SER A 278 -35.63 33.33 23.95
CA SER A 278 -35.85 33.82 22.58
C SER A 278 -34.87 34.94 22.19
N PHE A 279 -34.64 35.92 23.07
CA PHE A 279 -33.68 37.01 22.83
C PHE A 279 -32.24 36.50 22.72
N ARG A 280 -31.82 35.62 23.63
CA ARG A 280 -30.48 35.01 23.59
C ARG A 280 -30.28 34.12 22.37
N ALA A 281 -31.28 33.31 22.02
CA ALA A 281 -31.25 32.49 20.81
C ALA A 281 -31.09 33.36 19.55
N ALA A 282 -31.87 34.45 19.44
CA ALA A 282 -31.78 35.41 18.35
C ALA A 282 -30.42 36.14 18.32
N GLN A 283 -29.85 36.49 19.48
CA GLN A 283 -28.53 37.11 19.56
C GLN A 283 -27.42 36.14 19.12
N THR A 284 -27.48 34.87 19.52
CA THR A 284 -26.53 33.83 19.06
C THR A 284 -26.61 33.62 17.55
N GLN A 285 -27.82 33.63 16.96
CA GLN A 285 -28.00 33.55 15.50
C GLN A 285 -27.52 34.83 14.78
N GLY A 286 -27.70 36.00 15.38
CA GLY A 286 -27.31 37.29 14.79
C GLY A 286 -25.83 37.65 14.92
N SER A 287 -25.15 37.19 15.97
CA SER A 287 -23.73 37.52 16.24
C SER A 287 -22.74 36.41 15.85
N GLY A 288 -23.21 35.18 15.61
CA GLY A 288 -22.37 33.98 15.57
C GLY A 288 -22.12 33.40 14.18
N ARG A 289 -21.09 33.91 13.48
CA ARG A 289 -20.55 33.40 12.20
C ARG A 289 -21.47 33.57 10.98
N LEU A 290 -20.99 34.34 9.98
CA LEU A 290 -21.44 34.24 8.59
C LEU A 290 -21.56 32.77 8.18
N THR A 291 -22.71 32.39 7.61
CA THR A 291 -22.95 31.04 7.09
C THR A 291 -21.88 30.67 6.05
N PRO A 292 -21.54 29.37 5.89
CA PRO A 292 -20.51 28.95 4.94
C PRO A 292 -20.75 29.47 3.51
N ARG A 293 -22.02 29.57 3.08
CA ARG A 293 -22.42 30.24 1.82
C ARG A 293 -21.98 31.70 1.79
N ARG A 294 -22.47 32.55 2.71
CA ARG A 294 -22.09 33.99 2.72
C ARG A 294 -20.58 34.22 2.78
N ARG A 295 -19.81 33.34 3.43
CA ARG A 295 -18.33 33.41 3.41
C ARG A 295 -17.74 33.14 2.03
N ARG A 296 -18.24 32.14 1.30
CA ARG A 296 -17.85 31.88 -0.10
C ARG A 296 -18.22 33.07 -0.99
N ASP A 297 -19.45 33.59 -0.86
CA ASP A 297 -19.96 34.70 -1.66
C ASP A 297 -19.09 35.96 -1.50
N ILE A 298 -18.79 36.35 -0.26
CA ILE A 298 -17.90 37.50 0.06
C ILE A 298 -16.49 37.29 -0.49
N ASN A 299 -15.93 36.08 -0.38
CA ASN A 299 -14.61 35.77 -0.93
C ASN A 299 -14.60 35.84 -2.47
N ALA A 300 -15.63 35.31 -3.13
CA ALA A 300 -15.77 35.36 -4.58
C ALA A 300 -15.95 36.80 -5.09
N THR A 301 -16.74 37.64 -4.40
CA THR A 301 -16.86 39.07 -4.71
C THR A 301 -15.52 39.79 -4.53
N ARG A 302 -14.76 39.47 -3.48
CA ARG A 302 -13.43 40.05 -3.26
C ARG A 302 -12.45 39.69 -4.37
N GLU A 303 -12.41 38.42 -4.77
CA GLU A 303 -11.54 37.94 -5.86
C GLU A 303 -11.96 38.53 -7.22
N HIS A 304 -13.26 38.65 -7.49
CA HIS A 304 -13.77 39.33 -8.68
C HIS A 304 -13.36 40.81 -8.70
N ASN A 305 -13.50 41.53 -7.59
CA ASN A 305 -13.08 42.93 -7.49
C ASN A 305 -11.56 43.08 -7.67
N GLU A 306 -10.75 42.19 -7.08
CA GLU A 306 -9.29 42.18 -7.22
C GLU A 306 -8.87 41.98 -8.69
N ILE A 307 -9.50 41.03 -9.40
CA ILE A 307 -9.27 40.80 -10.84
C ILE A 307 -9.72 42.00 -11.68
N SER A 308 -10.90 42.56 -11.39
CA SER A 308 -11.45 43.73 -12.11
C SER A 308 -10.62 45.00 -11.92
N LEU A 309 -9.85 45.09 -10.82
CA LEU A 309 -8.88 46.15 -10.55
C LEU A 309 -7.48 45.87 -11.13
N GLY A 310 -7.32 44.82 -11.94
CA GLY A 310 -6.04 44.45 -12.56
C GLY A 310 -5.13 43.56 -11.70
N GLY A 311 -5.64 43.01 -10.60
CA GLY A 311 -4.93 42.04 -9.78
C GLY A 311 -4.83 40.66 -10.45
N ASN A 312 -3.72 39.96 -10.22
CA ASN A 312 -3.54 38.60 -10.72
C ASN A 312 -4.33 37.57 -9.89
N ARG A 313 -4.82 36.52 -10.55
CA ARG A 313 -5.42 35.37 -9.86
C ARG A 313 -4.39 34.68 -8.95
N LYS A 314 -4.83 34.23 -7.77
CA LYS A 314 -4.01 33.46 -6.83
C LYS A 314 -3.53 32.17 -7.50
N ASN A 315 -2.22 31.95 -7.52
CA ASN A 315 -1.63 30.80 -8.19
C ASN A 315 -1.53 29.59 -7.24
N THR A 316 -2.67 29.00 -6.90
CA THR A 316 -2.76 27.84 -6.00
C THR A 316 -2.11 26.57 -6.55
N LYS A 317 -1.98 26.45 -7.88
CA LYS A 317 -1.37 25.29 -8.55
C LYS A 317 0.16 25.35 -8.65
N LEU A 318 0.79 26.48 -8.29
CA LEU A 318 2.24 26.64 -8.44
C LEU A 318 3.05 25.65 -7.58
N GLU A 319 2.60 25.39 -6.35
CA GLU A 319 3.28 24.47 -5.43
C GLU A 319 3.26 23.03 -5.97
N GLN A 320 2.09 22.57 -6.45
CA GLN A 320 1.92 21.29 -7.11
C GLN A 320 2.80 21.18 -8.37
N PHE A 321 2.82 22.21 -9.22
CA PHE A 321 3.66 22.25 -10.40
C PHE A 321 5.15 22.13 -10.04
N LEU A 322 5.63 22.89 -9.05
CA LEU A 322 7.05 22.85 -8.64
C LEU A 322 7.46 21.53 -7.99
N ALA A 323 6.56 20.88 -7.24
CA ALA A 323 6.83 19.60 -6.61
C ALA A 323 6.83 18.42 -7.60
N ASN A 324 6.04 18.52 -8.69
CA ASN A 324 5.76 17.42 -9.61
C ASN A 324 6.09 17.71 -11.08
N ASP A 325 6.87 18.75 -11.39
CA ASP A 325 7.31 19.03 -12.77
C ASP A 325 7.93 17.78 -13.41
N ARG A 326 7.54 17.52 -14.67
CA ARG A 326 7.95 16.36 -15.49
C ARG A 326 7.61 14.97 -14.93
N LYS A 327 6.91 14.85 -13.80
CA LYS A 327 6.40 13.56 -13.31
C LYS A 327 5.10 13.21 -14.03
N VAL A 328 5.13 12.14 -14.81
CA VAL A 328 3.98 11.68 -15.61
C VAL A 328 3.76 10.20 -15.32
N LEU A 329 2.56 9.84 -14.89
CA LEU A 329 2.14 8.45 -14.75
C LEU A 329 1.70 7.95 -16.12
N CYS A 330 2.18 6.76 -16.51
CA CYS A 330 1.96 6.21 -17.84
C CYS A 330 1.27 4.84 -17.75
N PHE A 331 0.10 4.74 -18.37
CA PHE A 331 -0.74 3.55 -18.38
C PHE A 331 -0.94 3.07 -19.82
N LYS A 332 -0.85 1.75 -20.03
CA LYS A 332 -1.24 1.11 -21.29
C LYS A 332 -2.66 0.60 -21.13
N CYS A 333 -3.50 1.00 -22.06
CA CYS A 333 -4.94 0.81 -22.00
C CYS A 333 -5.46 0.22 -23.30
N PHE A 334 -6.66 -0.35 -23.26
CA PHE A 334 -7.44 -0.61 -24.47
C PHE A 334 -8.89 -0.20 -24.26
N TRP A 335 -9.57 0.11 -25.35
CA TRP A 335 -11.02 0.21 -25.42
C TRP A 335 -11.51 -0.94 -26.30
N ASP A 336 -12.44 -1.74 -25.79
CA ASP A 336 -13.17 -2.69 -26.62
C ASP A 336 -14.48 -2.01 -27.05
N ASP A 337 -14.67 -1.85 -28.36
CA ASP A 337 -15.85 -1.22 -28.93
C ASP A 337 -16.88 -2.32 -29.27
N PRO A 338 -18.00 -2.42 -28.53
CA PRO A 338 -18.98 -3.50 -28.71
C PRO A 338 -19.92 -3.27 -29.91
N THR A 339 -19.74 -2.19 -30.68
CA THR A 339 -20.56 -1.95 -31.88
C THR A 339 -20.24 -2.94 -33.00
N ARG A 340 -21.15 -3.10 -33.97
CA ARG A 340 -21.01 -4.06 -35.08
C ARG A 340 -19.74 -3.89 -35.92
N TYR A 341 -19.21 -2.67 -35.99
CA TYR A 341 -17.98 -2.32 -36.69
C TYR A 341 -16.87 -1.87 -35.71
N GLY A 342 -17.11 -2.08 -34.42
CA GLY A 342 -16.15 -1.85 -33.37
C GLY A 342 -15.01 -2.85 -33.47
N ALA A 343 -13.84 -2.39 -33.03
CA ALA A 343 -12.66 -3.22 -32.92
C ALA A 343 -11.84 -2.71 -31.73
N ARG A 344 -11.14 -3.63 -31.06
CA ARG A 344 -10.32 -3.32 -29.89
C ARG A 344 -9.18 -2.36 -30.25
N MET A 345 -9.19 -1.18 -29.64
CA MET A 345 -8.17 -0.13 -29.84
C MET A 345 -7.26 -0.01 -28.64
N TYR A 346 -5.97 0.19 -28.87
CA TYR A 346 -4.98 0.36 -27.82
C TYR A 346 -4.62 1.83 -27.66
N TYR A 347 -4.43 2.26 -26.40
CA TYR A 347 -4.12 3.64 -26.04
C TYR A 347 -2.98 3.69 -25.04
N THR A 348 -2.17 4.75 -25.12
CA THR A 348 -1.27 5.15 -24.03
C THR A 348 -1.89 6.34 -23.31
N THR A 349 -2.12 6.22 -22.01
CA THR A 349 -2.71 7.28 -21.18
C THR A 349 -1.64 7.88 -20.28
N HIS A 350 -1.49 9.20 -20.35
CA HIS A 350 -0.56 9.99 -19.55
C HIS A 350 -1.34 10.83 -18.53
N PHE A 351 -1.02 10.70 -17.25
CA PHE A 351 -1.53 11.56 -16.17
C PHE A 351 -0.40 12.45 -15.65
N TYR A 352 -0.55 13.76 -15.75
CA TYR A 352 0.45 14.75 -15.36
C TYR A 352 0.23 15.19 -13.91
N LEU A 353 1.13 14.79 -13.00
CA LEU A 353 1.04 15.09 -11.56
C LEU A 353 1.23 16.58 -11.21
N ALA A 354 1.68 17.39 -12.17
CA ALA A 354 1.92 18.81 -12.02
C ALA A 354 0.63 19.67 -12.08
N ASP A 355 -0.42 19.18 -12.74
CA ASP A 355 -1.66 19.95 -12.98
C ASP A 355 -2.96 19.11 -13.02
N ASP A 356 -2.87 17.81 -12.73
CA ASP A 356 -3.94 16.80 -12.79
C ASP A 356 -4.63 16.77 -14.16
N THR A 357 -3.83 16.87 -15.23
CA THR A 357 -4.31 16.71 -16.61
C THR A 357 -4.06 15.31 -17.14
N VAL A 358 -4.96 14.84 -18.02
CA VAL A 358 -4.87 13.57 -18.71
C VAL A 358 -4.72 13.83 -20.21
N GLU A 359 -3.83 13.09 -20.84
CA GLU A 359 -3.66 13.02 -22.30
C GLU A 359 -3.71 11.55 -22.73
N MET A 360 -4.32 11.24 -23.88
CA MET A 360 -4.37 9.88 -24.41
C MET A 360 -3.94 9.84 -25.87
N HIS A 361 -3.03 8.93 -26.18
CA HIS A 361 -2.50 8.69 -27.52
C HIS A 361 -3.04 7.38 -28.07
N GLU A 362 -3.39 7.32 -29.36
CA GLU A 362 -3.89 6.12 -30.03
C GLU A 362 -2.71 5.30 -30.59
N ASN A 363 -2.55 4.06 -30.09
CA ASN A 363 -1.47 3.16 -30.47
C ASN A 363 -1.87 2.38 -31.73
N LEU A 364 -1.75 3.01 -32.89
CA LEU A 364 -2.10 2.40 -34.18
C LEU A 364 -1.08 1.33 -34.61
N ALA A 365 -1.57 0.12 -34.89
CA ALA A 365 -0.78 -0.93 -35.52
C ALA A 365 -0.40 -0.57 -36.97
N ARG A 366 0.73 -1.11 -37.45
CA ARG A 366 1.10 -1.02 -38.87
C ARG A 366 0.00 -1.63 -39.73
N ASN A 367 -0.32 -0.98 -40.85
CA ASN A 367 -1.36 -1.39 -41.80
C ASN A 367 -2.78 -1.53 -41.19
N SER A 368 -3.08 -0.82 -40.10
CA SER A 368 -4.39 -0.84 -39.44
C SER A 368 -5.56 -0.22 -40.24
N GLY A 369 -5.28 0.43 -41.37
CA GLY A 369 -6.29 1.08 -42.21
C GLY A 369 -6.90 2.36 -41.61
N ARG A 370 -6.45 2.81 -40.44
CA ARG A 370 -6.84 4.08 -39.81
C ARG A 370 -5.91 5.22 -40.23
N ASP A 371 -6.49 6.42 -40.33
CA ASP A 371 -5.78 7.68 -40.56
C ASP A 371 -4.92 8.01 -39.31
N PRO A 372 -3.61 8.30 -39.43
CA PRO A 372 -2.71 8.45 -38.28
C PRO A 372 -2.91 9.74 -37.48
N TYR A 373 -3.96 9.77 -36.64
CA TYR A 373 -4.13 10.76 -35.57
C TYR A 373 -3.48 10.25 -34.27
N PRO A 374 -2.34 10.80 -33.83
CA PRO A 374 -1.62 10.28 -32.66
C PRO A 374 -2.34 10.59 -31.34
N VAL A 375 -3.06 11.72 -31.25
CA VAL A 375 -3.73 12.16 -30.02
C VAL A 375 -5.22 11.84 -30.09
N PHE A 376 -5.67 10.92 -29.23
CA PHE A 376 -7.07 10.59 -29.02
C PHE A 376 -7.76 11.61 -28.09
N TRP A 377 -7.12 11.90 -26.95
CA TRP A 377 -7.58 12.88 -25.97
C TRP A 377 -6.49 13.92 -25.73
N ARG A 378 -6.79 15.19 -26.02
CA ARG A 378 -5.85 16.30 -25.81
C ARG A 378 -5.65 16.54 -24.31
N ARG A 379 -4.43 16.89 -23.90
CA ARG A 379 -4.07 17.19 -22.51
C ARG A 379 -5.04 18.20 -21.88
N ALA A 380 -5.88 17.71 -20.98
CA ALA A 380 -6.90 18.48 -20.27
C ALA A 380 -7.29 17.78 -18.96
N GLN A 381 -7.91 18.50 -18.03
CA GLN A 381 -8.42 17.87 -16.81
C GLN A 381 -9.63 16.99 -17.16
N LEU A 382 -9.49 15.68 -16.99
CA LEU A 382 -10.55 14.71 -17.25
C LEU A 382 -11.56 14.73 -16.09
N ARG A 383 -12.85 14.82 -16.42
CA ARG A 383 -13.94 14.84 -15.44
C ARG A 383 -14.67 13.50 -15.43
N LYS A 384 -15.06 13.04 -14.23
CA LYS A 384 -15.94 11.89 -14.02
C LYS A 384 -17.40 12.24 -14.31
N ASN A 385 -17.81 13.45 -13.94
CA ASN A 385 -19.14 13.96 -14.28
C ASN A 385 -19.12 14.57 -15.70
N PRO A 386 -20.16 14.33 -16.52
CA PRO A 386 -20.25 14.95 -17.84
C PRO A 386 -20.30 16.48 -17.71
N HIS A 387 -19.58 17.18 -18.60
CA HIS A 387 -19.69 18.63 -18.66
C HIS A 387 -21.07 19.01 -19.21
N VAL A 388 -21.89 19.61 -18.35
CA VAL A 388 -23.17 20.19 -18.72
C VAL A 388 -22.92 21.66 -19.05
N SER A 389 -23.15 22.06 -20.30
CA SER A 389 -23.12 23.48 -20.68
C SER A 389 -24.28 24.20 -19.98
N PRO A 390 -24.03 25.13 -19.03
CA PRO A 390 -25.10 25.78 -18.30
C PRO A 390 -25.78 26.83 -19.19
N ALA A 391 -27.12 26.79 -19.25
CA ALA A 391 -27.88 27.91 -19.79
C ALA A 391 -27.67 29.16 -18.91
N PRO A 392 -27.77 30.39 -19.46
CA PRO A 392 -27.62 31.62 -18.68
C PRO A 392 -28.55 31.63 -17.45
N GLY A 393 -27.96 31.69 -16.25
CA GLY A 393 -28.66 31.61 -14.96
C GLY A 393 -28.60 30.26 -14.25
N MET A 394 -28.15 29.20 -14.91
CA MET A 394 -27.84 27.91 -14.28
C MET A 394 -26.42 27.89 -13.71
N ILE A 395 -26.24 27.31 -12.53
CA ILE A 395 -24.93 27.06 -11.92
C ILE A 395 -24.41 25.72 -12.46
N GLU A 396 -23.21 25.70 -13.04
CA GLU A 396 -22.56 24.44 -13.44
C GLU A 396 -22.25 23.60 -12.18
N PRO A 397 -22.55 22.29 -12.15
CA PRO A 397 -22.16 21.43 -11.03
C PRO A 397 -20.63 21.42 -10.86
N GLU A 398 -20.16 21.38 -9.60
CA GLU A 398 -18.71 21.34 -9.32
C GLU A 398 -18.06 20.14 -10.05
N PRO A 399 -16.96 20.33 -10.79
CA PRO A 399 -16.34 19.27 -11.59
C PRO A 399 -15.64 18.25 -10.70
N ILE A 400 -16.01 16.98 -10.84
CA ILE A 400 -15.35 15.86 -10.17
C ILE A 400 -14.23 15.39 -11.10
N ILE A 401 -12.99 15.76 -10.78
CA ILE A 401 -11.81 15.46 -11.61
C ILE A 401 -11.27 14.07 -11.24
N TYR A 402 -10.72 13.34 -12.21
CA TYR A 402 -9.97 12.12 -11.95
C TYR A 402 -8.67 12.40 -11.18
N LYS A 403 -8.34 11.53 -10.23
CA LYS A 403 -7.09 11.54 -9.47
C LYS A 403 -6.25 10.30 -9.80
N PRO A 404 -4.96 10.24 -9.42
CA PRO A 404 -4.16 9.01 -9.51
C PRO A 404 -4.84 7.81 -8.83
N GLU A 405 -5.50 8.02 -7.68
CA GLU A 405 -6.31 7.01 -6.96
C GLU A 405 -7.30 6.23 -7.85
N ASP A 406 -7.75 6.81 -8.97
CA ASP A 406 -8.73 6.21 -9.88
C ASP A 406 -8.11 5.35 -11.00
N PHE A 407 -6.79 5.41 -11.20
CA PHE A 407 -6.09 4.69 -12.27
C PHE A 407 -5.39 3.45 -11.73
N MET A 408 -6.14 2.36 -11.63
CA MET A 408 -5.68 1.05 -11.18
C MET A 408 -5.59 0.05 -12.34
N VAL A 409 -4.47 -0.68 -12.44
CA VAL A 409 -4.33 -1.77 -13.42
C VAL A 409 -5.33 -2.90 -13.09
N GLY A 410 -5.99 -3.42 -14.11
CA GLY A 410 -7.16 -4.30 -13.98
C GLY A 410 -8.50 -3.56 -13.88
N GLY A 411 -8.47 -2.25 -13.66
CA GLY A 411 -9.65 -1.39 -13.59
C GLY A 411 -10.03 -0.73 -14.91
N THR A 412 -11.21 -0.13 -14.94
CA THR A 412 -11.70 0.71 -16.04
C THR A 412 -11.92 2.15 -15.59
N PHE A 413 -11.63 3.10 -16.46
CA PHE A 413 -11.99 4.51 -16.29
C PHE A 413 -12.81 4.99 -17.49
N GLU A 414 -13.66 5.99 -17.28
CA GLU A 414 -14.61 6.47 -18.29
C GLU A 414 -14.12 7.78 -18.93
N VAL A 415 -14.06 7.78 -20.27
CA VAL A 415 -13.72 8.94 -21.10
C VAL A 415 -14.86 9.17 -22.08
N TYR A 416 -15.74 10.13 -21.78
CA TYR A 416 -16.91 10.48 -22.63
C TYR A 416 -17.73 9.24 -23.03
N ASN A 417 -18.21 8.51 -22.02
CA ASN A 417 -18.99 7.26 -22.16
C ASN A 417 -18.24 6.07 -22.79
N ARG A 418 -16.91 6.16 -22.96
CA ARG A 418 -16.07 5.00 -23.34
C ARG A 418 -15.38 4.44 -22.10
N GLN A 419 -15.61 3.16 -21.83
CA GLN A 419 -14.91 2.45 -20.75
C GLN A 419 -13.54 2.00 -21.24
N ILE A 420 -12.50 2.66 -20.77
CA ILE A 420 -11.10 2.40 -21.11
C ILE A 420 -10.53 1.48 -20.03
N TYR A 421 -10.05 0.30 -20.43
CA TYR A 421 -9.48 -0.70 -19.54
C TYR A 421 -7.96 -0.53 -19.42
N ILE A 422 -7.43 -0.52 -18.21
CA ILE A 422 -5.99 -0.42 -17.93
C ILE A 422 -5.43 -1.83 -17.72
N TYR A 423 -4.48 -2.27 -18.55
CA TYR A 423 -3.89 -3.62 -18.46
C TYR A 423 -2.41 -3.64 -18.05
N ASP A 424 -1.72 -2.51 -18.15
CA ASP A 424 -0.33 -2.38 -17.75
C ASP A 424 0.03 -0.92 -17.43
N CYS A 425 1.13 -0.70 -16.72
CA CYS A 425 1.67 0.61 -16.41
C CYS A 425 3.20 0.60 -16.41
N ASP A 426 3.79 1.77 -16.64
CA ASP A 426 5.25 1.94 -16.74
C ASP A 426 5.95 1.80 -15.38
N GLU A 427 7.26 1.53 -15.38
CA GLU A 427 8.05 1.24 -14.17
C GLU A 427 8.01 2.39 -13.15
N PHE A 428 8.21 3.64 -13.62
CA PHE A 428 8.05 4.84 -12.79
C PHE A 428 6.65 4.95 -12.16
N THR A 429 5.63 4.51 -12.89
CA THR A 429 4.23 4.51 -12.43
C THR A 429 4.08 3.54 -11.26
N ARG A 430 4.58 2.30 -11.42
CA ARG A 430 4.54 1.28 -10.36
C ARG A 430 5.26 1.73 -9.08
N ASP A 431 6.44 2.33 -9.22
CA ASP A 431 7.19 2.87 -8.08
C ASP A 431 6.46 4.04 -7.40
N PHE A 432 5.79 4.90 -8.16
CA PHE A 432 4.95 5.96 -7.58
C PHE A 432 3.80 5.39 -6.73
N TYR A 433 3.06 4.39 -7.23
CA TYR A 433 1.99 3.76 -6.44
C TYR A 433 2.54 3.02 -5.20
N ARG A 434 3.67 2.33 -5.33
CA ARG A 434 4.33 1.65 -4.19
C ARG A 434 4.76 2.64 -3.10
N GLN A 435 5.36 3.77 -3.49
CA GLN A 435 5.90 4.77 -2.56
C GLN A 435 4.82 5.65 -1.90
N TYR A 436 3.87 6.15 -2.69
CA TYR A 436 2.92 7.19 -2.24
C TYR A 436 1.51 6.66 -1.92
N MET A 437 1.08 5.56 -2.56
CA MET A 437 -0.24 4.97 -2.35
C MET A 437 -0.20 3.63 -1.59
N HIS A 438 1.00 3.07 -1.40
CA HIS A 438 1.23 1.73 -0.83
C HIS A 438 0.46 0.61 -1.57
N LEU A 439 0.34 0.76 -2.89
CA LEU A 439 -0.31 -0.19 -3.79
C LEU A 439 0.71 -0.71 -4.80
N GLU A 440 0.73 -2.02 -5.02
CA GLU A 440 1.47 -2.63 -6.14
C GLU A 440 0.52 -2.81 -7.33
N GLN A 441 1.01 -2.49 -8.53
CA GLN A 441 0.25 -2.61 -9.78
C GLN A 441 0.95 -3.63 -10.68
N ASP A 442 0.38 -4.83 -10.75
CA ASP A 442 0.86 -5.92 -11.60
C ASP A 442 0.39 -5.78 -13.06
N HIS A 443 1.16 -6.33 -13.98
CA HIS A 443 0.80 -6.44 -15.39
C HIS A 443 -0.27 -7.53 -15.61
N GLN A 444 -1.31 -7.22 -16.40
CA GLN A 444 -2.29 -8.21 -16.86
C GLN A 444 -2.09 -8.58 -18.33
N GLU A 445 -1.91 -9.88 -18.60
CA GLU A 445 -1.69 -10.42 -19.94
C GLU A 445 -2.99 -10.33 -20.78
N VAL A 446 -2.96 -9.47 -21.79
CA VAL A 446 -4.03 -9.37 -22.79
C VAL A 446 -3.83 -10.46 -23.85
N ARG A 447 -4.46 -11.62 -23.64
CA ARG A 447 -4.53 -12.67 -24.67
C ARG A 447 -5.49 -12.25 -25.78
N GLN A 448 -4.99 -12.31 -27.02
CA GLN A 448 -5.82 -12.30 -28.22
C GLN A 448 -6.04 -13.75 -28.64
N PRO A 449 -7.22 -14.15 -29.13
CA PRO A 449 -7.41 -15.48 -29.67
C PRO A 449 -6.53 -15.67 -30.90
N GLU A 450 -5.74 -16.73 -30.94
CA GLU A 450 -4.96 -17.08 -32.12
C GLU A 450 -5.90 -17.48 -33.26
N ILE A 451 -5.58 -17.05 -34.49
CA ILE A 451 -6.38 -17.39 -35.66
C ILE A 451 -5.94 -18.77 -36.16
N GLU A 452 -6.65 -19.81 -35.72
CA GLU A 452 -6.44 -21.16 -36.23
C GLU A 452 -6.87 -21.26 -37.70
N HIS A 453 -5.88 -21.41 -38.60
CA HIS A 453 -6.14 -21.67 -40.01
C HIS A 453 -6.46 -23.15 -40.22
N THR A 454 -7.70 -23.46 -40.62
CA THR A 454 -8.12 -24.83 -40.97
C THR A 454 -7.24 -25.39 -42.10
N GLN A 455 -6.39 -26.37 -41.77
CA GLN A 455 -5.60 -27.09 -42.78
C GLN A 455 -6.49 -28.12 -43.48
N LEU A 456 -6.57 -28.05 -44.80
CA LEU A 456 -7.27 -29.04 -45.60
C LEU A 456 -6.39 -30.30 -45.76
N HIS A 457 -6.96 -31.46 -45.47
CA HIS A 457 -6.32 -32.74 -45.79
C HIS A 457 -6.30 -32.97 -47.31
N HIS A 458 -5.32 -33.75 -47.78
CA HIS A 458 -5.25 -34.14 -49.17
C HIS A 458 -6.38 -35.13 -49.51
N PRO A 459 -6.94 -35.10 -50.74
CA PRO A 459 -7.93 -36.07 -51.16
C PRO A 459 -7.34 -37.49 -51.20
N PRO A 460 -8.18 -38.54 -51.10
CA PRO A 460 -7.73 -39.92 -51.30
C PRO A 460 -7.18 -40.13 -52.72
N HIS A 461 -6.31 -41.13 -52.88
CA HIS A 461 -5.70 -41.45 -54.17
C HIS A 461 -6.75 -41.83 -55.22
N THR A 462 -6.55 -41.39 -56.47
CA THR A 462 -7.48 -41.59 -57.58
C THR A 462 -7.29 -42.91 -58.33
N GLY A 463 -6.31 -43.73 -57.96
CA GLY A 463 -5.99 -45.00 -58.61
C GLY A 463 -5.13 -44.88 -59.88
N PHE A 464 -4.72 -43.68 -60.28
CA PHE A 464 -3.82 -43.44 -61.40
C PHE A 464 -2.42 -43.02 -60.92
N GLY A 465 -1.37 -43.60 -61.51
CA GLY A 465 0.01 -43.37 -61.08
C GLY A 465 0.33 -44.03 -59.73
N SER A 466 1.38 -43.57 -59.06
CA SER A 466 1.68 -43.95 -57.67
C SER A 466 1.17 -42.91 -56.68
N ASP A 467 0.81 -43.35 -55.47
CA ASP A 467 0.34 -42.48 -54.39
C ASP A 467 1.27 -41.27 -54.17
N GLU A 468 2.59 -41.52 -54.19
CA GLU A 468 3.65 -40.52 -54.01
C GLU A 468 3.65 -39.43 -55.09
N ASP A 469 3.36 -39.80 -56.35
CA ASP A 469 3.35 -38.90 -57.51
C ASP A 469 2.05 -38.10 -57.60
N SER A 470 0.90 -38.76 -57.37
CA SER A 470 -0.39 -38.09 -57.26
C SER A 470 -0.45 -37.12 -56.07
N LEU A 471 0.17 -37.47 -54.95
CA LEU A 471 0.32 -36.58 -53.79
C LEU A 471 1.20 -35.37 -54.12
N ALA A 472 2.20 -35.52 -55.01
CA ALA A 472 3.01 -34.39 -55.46
C ALA A 472 2.18 -33.34 -56.23
N SER A 473 1.19 -33.78 -57.03
CA SER A 473 0.21 -32.90 -57.70
C SER A 473 -0.78 -32.23 -56.73
N CYS A 474 -1.05 -32.83 -55.57
CA CYS A 474 -1.85 -32.20 -54.52
C CYS A 474 -1.05 -31.16 -53.73
N LYS A 475 0.26 -31.37 -53.59
CA LYS A 475 1.19 -30.50 -52.84
C LYS A 475 1.72 -29.31 -53.64
N HIS A 476 1.81 -29.41 -54.96
CA HIS A 476 2.40 -28.39 -55.82
C HIS A 476 1.59 -28.17 -57.10
N LEU A 477 1.40 -26.90 -57.48
CA LEU A 477 0.75 -26.53 -58.76
C LEU A 477 1.51 -27.07 -59.98
N THR A 478 2.84 -27.06 -59.94
CA THR A 478 3.68 -27.77 -60.89
C THR A 478 4.18 -29.05 -60.20
N PRO A 479 3.72 -30.25 -60.62
CA PRO A 479 4.10 -31.49 -59.96
C PRO A 479 5.61 -31.69 -60.07
N ARG A 480 6.24 -32.00 -58.94
CA ARG A 480 7.66 -32.29 -58.84
C ARG A 480 7.82 -33.79 -58.66
N PRO A 481 8.69 -34.47 -59.43
CA PRO A 481 8.91 -35.90 -59.27
C PRO A 481 9.25 -36.25 -57.81
N PRO A 482 8.63 -37.29 -57.23
CA PRO A 482 8.93 -37.70 -55.87
C PRO A 482 10.40 -38.09 -55.75
N ARG A 483 11.05 -37.62 -54.68
CA ARG A 483 12.44 -37.95 -54.39
C ARG A 483 12.51 -39.35 -53.81
N ARG A 484 13.35 -40.21 -54.40
CA ARG A 484 13.70 -41.52 -53.85
C ARG A 484 14.87 -41.37 -52.88
N ASP A 485 14.98 -42.29 -51.93
CA ASP A 485 16.06 -42.31 -50.95
C ASP A 485 17.36 -42.86 -51.57
N ILE A 486 18.07 -41.99 -52.30
CA ILE A 486 19.31 -42.31 -53.02
C ILE A 486 20.35 -42.95 -52.09
N ASN A 487 20.43 -42.51 -50.83
CA ASN A 487 21.36 -43.08 -49.85
C ASN A 487 21.06 -44.56 -49.58
N LYS A 488 19.78 -44.91 -49.37
CA LYS A 488 19.34 -46.30 -49.17
C LYS A 488 19.61 -47.13 -50.42
N MET A 489 19.24 -46.61 -51.59
CA MET A 489 19.51 -47.24 -52.89
C MET A 489 21.00 -47.51 -53.15
N LEU A 490 21.91 -46.66 -52.66
CA LEU A 490 23.35 -46.78 -52.88
C LEU A 490 24.04 -47.70 -51.86
N VAL A 491 23.59 -47.68 -50.60
CA VAL A 491 24.16 -48.51 -49.54
C VAL A 491 23.73 -49.98 -49.69
N GLU A 492 22.49 -50.21 -50.11
CA GLU A 492 21.88 -51.55 -50.12
C GLU A 492 21.76 -52.17 -51.52
N SER A 493 22.38 -51.58 -52.55
CA SER A 493 22.21 -51.97 -53.97
C SER A 493 22.46 -53.45 -54.24
N ASP A 494 23.42 -54.02 -53.53
CA ASP A 494 23.95 -55.36 -53.75
C ASP A 494 23.36 -56.38 -52.74
N THR A 495 22.58 -55.90 -51.77
CA THR A 495 21.94 -56.73 -50.73
C THR A 495 20.61 -57.27 -51.24
N VAL A 496 20.41 -58.59 -51.10
CA VAL A 496 19.13 -59.26 -51.42
C VAL A 496 18.80 -60.25 -50.32
N LEU A 497 17.67 -60.05 -49.65
CA LEU A 497 17.17 -60.99 -48.64
C LEU A 497 16.38 -62.09 -49.34
N ARG A 498 16.79 -63.34 -49.17
CA ARG A 498 16.21 -64.52 -49.80
C ARG A 498 15.63 -65.46 -48.76
N PHE A 499 14.37 -65.82 -48.96
CA PHE A 499 13.63 -66.74 -48.11
C PHE A 499 13.13 -67.93 -48.94
N GLU A 500 13.37 -69.16 -48.48
CA GLU A 500 12.70 -70.34 -49.01
C GLU A 500 11.24 -70.32 -48.55
N ALA A 501 10.30 -70.47 -49.47
CA ALA A 501 8.88 -70.40 -49.21
C ALA A 501 8.11 -71.55 -49.85
N ARG A 502 6.95 -71.87 -49.25
CA ARG A 502 5.94 -72.79 -49.77
C ARG A 502 4.59 -72.06 -49.85
N MET A 503 3.74 -72.45 -50.79
CA MET A 503 2.37 -71.94 -50.84
C MET A 503 1.57 -72.49 -49.64
N ALA A 504 0.79 -71.62 -48.99
CA ALA A 504 -0.07 -71.95 -47.85
C ALA A 504 -1.55 -71.93 -48.25
N ASN A 505 -1.86 -72.45 -49.45
CA ASN A 505 -3.21 -72.49 -50.02
C ASN A 505 -3.96 -73.82 -49.76
N ASN A 506 -3.37 -74.72 -48.97
CA ASN A 506 -3.89 -76.07 -48.66
C ASN A 506 -4.18 -76.97 -49.87
N GLN A 507 -3.63 -76.67 -51.05
CA GLN A 507 -3.78 -77.53 -52.23
C GLN A 507 -2.67 -78.61 -52.25
N PRO A 508 -3.01 -79.90 -52.44
CA PRO A 508 -2.03 -80.98 -52.37
C PRO A 508 -1.00 -80.95 -53.52
N GLU A 509 -1.39 -80.40 -54.67
CA GLU A 509 -0.52 -80.22 -55.84
C GLU A 509 0.58 -79.19 -55.56
N ASP A 510 0.24 -78.08 -54.90
CA ASP A 510 1.17 -76.99 -54.59
C ASP A 510 2.05 -77.25 -53.35
N ALA A 511 1.66 -78.17 -52.46
CA ALA A 511 2.37 -78.47 -51.20
C ALA A 511 3.85 -78.86 -51.40
N HIS A 512 4.17 -79.48 -52.53
CA HIS A 512 5.54 -79.89 -52.87
C HIS A 512 6.35 -78.78 -53.52
N ARG A 513 5.72 -77.78 -54.15
CA ARG A 513 6.41 -76.68 -54.84
C ARG A 513 7.26 -75.86 -53.86
N ARG A 514 8.37 -75.32 -54.34
CA ARG A 514 9.31 -74.50 -53.56
C ARG A 514 9.59 -73.20 -54.28
N PHE A 515 9.58 -72.13 -53.51
CA PHE A 515 9.77 -70.78 -54.02
C PHE A 515 10.91 -70.11 -53.26
N VAL A 516 11.55 -69.15 -53.92
CA VAL A 516 12.52 -68.24 -53.30
C VAL A 516 11.95 -66.83 -53.41
N VAL A 517 11.61 -66.25 -52.25
CA VAL A 517 11.15 -64.87 -52.11
C VAL A 517 12.38 -64.00 -51.93
N ASN A 518 12.67 -63.16 -52.93
CA ASN A 518 13.75 -62.18 -52.90
C ASN A 518 13.18 -60.81 -52.55
N VAL A 519 13.57 -60.27 -51.41
CA VAL A 519 13.29 -58.89 -50.97
C VAL A 519 14.55 -58.06 -51.19
N TYR A 520 14.38 -56.86 -51.75
CA TYR A 520 15.47 -55.94 -52.07
C TYR A 520 15.34 -54.72 -51.14
N PRO A 521 16.17 -54.58 -50.09
CA PRO A 521 16.07 -53.46 -49.15
C PRO A 521 16.17 -52.10 -49.86
N ALA A 522 17.11 -51.97 -50.81
CA ALA A 522 17.38 -50.75 -51.59
C ALA A 522 16.15 -50.04 -52.19
N ASP A 523 15.11 -50.78 -52.60
CA ASP A 523 13.90 -50.24 -53.23
C ASP A 523 12.59 -50.81 -52.67
N ASP A 524 12.65 -51.48 -51.52
CA ASP A 524 11.55 -52.18 -50.82
C ASP A 524 10.68 -53.04 -51.77
N SER A 525 11.34 -53.67 -52.75
CA SER A 525 10.67 -54.46 -53.77
C SER A 525 10.84 -55.96 -53.53
N VAL A 526 9.92 -56.74 -54.08
CA VAL A 526 9.80 -58.18 -53.83
C VAL A 526 9.67 -58.90 -55.16
N ALA A 527 10.45 -59.97 -55.35
CA ALA A 527 10.33 -60.90 -56.46
C ALA A 527 10.16 -62.33 -55.93
N VAL A 528 9.44 -63.18 -56.64
CA VAL A 528 9.28 -64.60 -56.27
C VAL A 528 9.68 -65.47 -57.44
N TRP A 529 10.54 -66.45 -57.17
CA TRP A 529 11.04 -67.41 -58.14
C TRP A 529 10.64 -68.82 -57.72
N GLU A 530 10.26 -69.66 -58.68
CA GLU A 530 9.94 -71.08 -58.45
C GLU A 530 11.21 -71.92 -58.67
N ALA A 531 11.58 -72.70 -57.67
CA ALA A 531 12.76 -73.55 -57.69
C ALA A 531 12.49 -74.82 -58.52
N ARG A 532 13.47 -75.22 -59.33
CA ARG A 532 13.36 -76.39 -60.19
C ARG A 532 13.18 -77.67 -59.40
N GLN A 533 12.15 -78.44 -59.72
CA GLN A 533 11.93 -79.77 -59.19
C GLN A 533 11.85 -80.80 -60.31
N ARG A 534 12.57 -81.91 -60.16
CA ARG A 534 12.54 -83.00 -61.14
C ARG A 534 11.23 -83.77 -60.99
N ASN A 535 10.54 -84.01 -62.11
CA ASN A 535 9.26 -84.73 -62.19
C ASN A 535 8.04 -84.02 -61.53
N SER A 536 8.10 -82.70 -61.25
CA SER A 536 6.98 -81.96 -60.64
C SER A 536 5.85 -81.60 -61.62
N GLY A 537 6.09 -81.61 -62.93
CA GLY A 537 5.12 -81.17 -63.94
C GLY A 537 4.99 -79.64 -64.09
N HIS A 538 5.57 -78.86 -63.18
CA HIS A 538 5.55 -77.38 -63.23
C HIS A 538 6.82 -76.81 -63.89
N THR A 539 6.64 -75.73 -64.66
CA THR A 539 7.74 -75.02 -65.33
C THR A 539 8.51 -74.15 -64.34
N GLU A 540 9.84 -74.29 -64.28
CA GLU A 540 10.71 -73.43 -63.47
C GLU A 540 10.69 -71.96 -63.98
N GLY A 541 10.86 -70.99 -63.07
CA GLY A 541 11.02 -69.59 -63.48
C GLY A 541 10.54 -68.55 -62.49
N ARG A 542 10.18 -67.38 -63.01
CA ARG A 542 9.74 -66.22 -62.23
C ARG A 542 8.23 -66.31 -61.94
N PHE A 543 7.87 -66.68 -60.72
CA PHE A 543 6.47 -66.68 -60.28
C PHE A 543 5.91 -65.26 -60.16
N ALA A 544 6.70 -64.32 -59.61
CA ALA A 544 6.32 -62.92 -59.55
C ALA A 544 7.51 -61.99 -59.82
N GLN A 545 7.29 -60.98 -60.66
CA GLN A 545 8.32 -60.00 -61.04
C GLN A 545 8.69 -59.08 -59.87
N LYS A 546 9.97 -58.63 -59.87
CA LYS A 546 10.48 -57.59 -58.98
C LYS A 546 9.64 -56.32 -59.12
N SER A 547 8.85 -56.01 -58.10
CA SER A 547 8.10 -54.76 -57.96
C SER A 547 7.90 -54.44 -56.48
N ARG A 548 7.61 -53.19 -56.13
CA ARG A 548 6.98 -52.92 -54.82
C ARG A 548 5.61 -53.60 -54.78
N LYS A 549 5.19 -54.04 -53.60
CA LYS A 549 3.94 -54.78 -53.39
C LYS A 549 3.25 -54.28 -52.12
N GLN A 550 1.92 -54.26 -52.14
CA GLN A 550 1.13 -53.90 -50.96
C GLN A 550 0.75 -55.16 -50.20
N ASN A 551 0.78 -55.05 -48.88
CA ASN A 551 0.22 -56.05 -47.98
C ASN A 551 -1.31 -55.90 -47.96
N PRO A 552 -2.09 -56.93 -48.36
CA PRO A 552 -3.55 -56.82 -48.41
C PRO A 552 -4.19 -56.69 -47.01
N ALA A 553 -3.50 -57.09 -45.94
CA ALA A 553 -4.02 -56.98 -44.57
C ALA A 553 -3.90 -55.56 -43.98
N THR A 554 -2.87 -54.80 -44.35
CA THR A 554 -2.62 -53.46 -43.81
C THR A 554 -2.89 -52.33 -44.80
N GLY A 555 -2.97 -52.63 -46.10
CA GLY A 555 -3.03 -51.63 -47.18
C GLY A 555 -1.72 -50.85 -47.39
N THR A 556 -0.65 -51.18 -46.66
CA THR A 556 0.66 -50.52 -46.78
C THR A 556 1.58 -51.28 -47.73
N TRP A 557 2.56 -50.58 -48.30
CA TRP A 557 3.67 -51.22 -49.00
C TRP A 557 4.46 -52.12 -48.05
N PHE A 558 4.80 -53.32 -48.49
CA PHE A 558 5.67 -54.24 -47.76
C PHE A 558 7.03 -53.60 -47.48
N LYS A 559 7.56 -53.82 -46.28
CA LYS A 559 8.91 -53.48 -45.85
C LYS A 559 9.73 -54.74 -45.62
N PRO A 560 11.07 -54.67 -45.67
CA PRO A 560 11.95 -55.80 -45.33
C PRO A 560 11.62 -56.44 -43.97
N ALA A 561 11.28 -55.63 -42.97
CA ALA A 561 10.89 -56.09 -41.63
C ALA A 561 9.62 -56.97 -41.58
N ASP A 562 8.77 -56.93 -42.62
CA ASP A 562 7.58 -57.79 -42.69
C ASP A 562 7.93 -59.25 -43.09
N PHE A 563 9.18 -59.51 -43.48
CA PHE A 563 9.65 -60.83 -43.92
C PHE A 563 10.52 -61.49 -42.84
N GLN A 564 9.95 -62.47 -42.15
CA GLN A 564 10.62 -63.25 -41.11
C GLN A 564 10.33 -64.74 -41.28
N VAL A 565 11.22 -65.60 -40.77
CA VAL A 565 11.04 -67.06 -40.87
C VAL A 565 9.84 -67.51 -40.02
N GLY A 566 8.95 -68.30 -40.63
CA GLY A 566 7.67 -68.72 -40.07
C GLY A 566 6.48 -67.80 -40.38
N ALA A 567 6.70 -66.60 -40.93
CA ALA A 567 5.59 -65.73 -41.33
C ALA A 567 4.90 -66.22 -42.61
N ILE A 568 3.61 -65.89 -42.73
CA ILE A 568 2.82 -66.07 -43.94
C ILE A 568 2.64 -64.70 -44.58
N VAL A 569 3.11 -64.55 -45.83
CA VAL A 569 3.10 -63.29 -46.56
C VAL A 569 2.28 -63.43 -47.85
N ASP A 570 1.25 -62.59 -47.99
CA ASP A 570 0.37 -62.58 -49.15
C ASP A 570 0.98 -61.79 -50.31
N ILE A 571 1.49 -62.51 -51.32
CA ILE A 571 2.17 -61.92 -52.47
C ILE A 571 1.32 -62.19 -53.72
N ASN A 572 0.81 -61.13 -54.35
CA ASN A 572 -0.09 -61.21 -55.51
C ASN A 572 -1.33 -62.11 -55.24
N ALA A 573 -1.95 -61.96 -54.07
CA ALA A 573 -3.08 -62.78 -53.60
C ALA A 573 -2.80 -64.28 -53.43
N VAL A 574 -1.53 -64.68 -53.31
CA VAL A 574 -1.12 -66.04 -52.94
C VAL A 574 -0.39 -65.99 -51.58
N PRO A 575 -0.83 -66.77 -50.57
CA PRO A 575 -0.15 -66.84 -49.28
C PRO A 575 1.12 -67.69 -49.38
N PHE A 576 2.26 -67.11 -49.03
CA PHE A 576 3.56 -67.79 -48.95
C PHE A 576 4.02 -67.93 -47.50
N HIS A 577 4.15 -69.16 -47.02
CA HIS A 577 4.78 -69.46 -45.74
C HIS A 577 6.30 -69.47 -45.92
N LEU A 578 7.00 -68.53 -45.30
CA LEU A 578 8.46 -68.44 -45.29
C LEU A 578 9.03 -69.52 -44.37
N GLY A 579 9.70 -70.52 -44.94
CA GLY A 579 10.20 -71.70 -44.22
C GLY A 579 11.65 -71.59 -43.73
N LYS A 580 12.54 -71.01 -44.55
CA LYS A 580 13.96 -70.78 -44.23
C LYS A 580 14.45 -69.46 -44.82
N ALA A 581 15.61 -69.00 -44.40
CA ALA A 581 16.27 -67.81 -44.93
C ALA A 581 17.75 -68.11 -45.24
N ASP A 582 18.31 -67.49 -46.29
CA ASP A 582 19.73 -67.67 -46.63
C ASP A 582 20.63 -67.10 -45.52
N GLU A 583 21.81 -67.69 -45.28
CA GLU A 583 22.71 -67.29 -44.17
C GLU A 583 23.10 -65.80 -44.19
N CYS A 584 23.33 -65.24 -45.37
CA CYS A 584 23.61 -63.81 -45.58
C CYS A 584 22.48 -62.90 -45.09
N THR A 585 21.25 -63.41 -45.07
CA THR A 585 20.03 -62.65 -44.79
C THR A 585 19.74 -62.62 -43.30
N LEU A 586 19.91 -63.76 -42.62
CA LEU A 586 19.93 -63.86 -41.16
C LEU A 586 21.01 -62.93 -40.60
N ARG A 587 22.23 -63.00 -41.15
CA ARG A 587 23.34 -62.11 -40.76
C ARG A 587 23.02 -60.63 -40.99
N TYR A 588 22.41 -60.26 -42.13
CA TYR A 588 22.03 -58.87 -42.38
C TYR A 588 20.97 -58.38 -41.39
N MET A 589 19.98 -59.21 -41.03
CA MET A 589 18.95 -58.87 -40.03
C MET A 589 19.58 -58.75 -38.63
N GLU A 590 20.52 -59.62 -38.28
CA GLU A 590 21.33 -59.56 -37.04
C GLU A 590 22.26 -58.33 -36.98
N GLU A 591 22.80 -57.87 -38.11
CA GLU A 591 23.58 -56.62 -38.18
C GLU A 591 22.68 -55.37 -38.08
N HIS A 592 21.39 -55.49 -38.46
CA HIS A 592 20.40 -54.41 -38.47
C HIS A 592 19.25 -54.62 -37.45
N CYS A 593 19.54 -55.17 -36.26
CA CYS A 593 18.57 -55.46 -35.19
C CYS A 593 17.56 -54.35 -34.86
N ARG A 594 17.89 -53.07 -35.13
CA ARG A 594 16.99 -51.93 -34.91
C ARG A 594 15.81 -51.89 -35.88
N ASP A 595 16.04 -52.32 -37.11
CA ASP A 595 15.00 -52.41 -38.16
C ASP A 595 14.34 -53.80 -38.16
N PHE A 596 15.00 -54.81 -37.57
CA PHE A 596 14.53 -56.19 -37.42
C PHE A 596 14.55 -56.66 -35.95
N PRO A 597 13.55 -56.28 -35.12
CA PRO A 597 13.51 -56.66 -33.71
C PRO A 597 13.55 -58.18 -33.47
N VAL A 598 12.94 -58.96 -34.36
CA VAL A 598 12.95 -60.44 -34.32
C VAL A 598 14.33 -61.07 -34.52
N ALA A 599 15.32 -60.31 -35.00
CA ALA A 599 16.72 -60.72 -35.11
C ALA A 599 17.59 -60.22 -33.94
N ASN A 600 17.01 -59.51 -32.96
CA ASN A 600 17.72 -58.97 -31.81
C ASN A 600 17.84 -59.99 -30.67
N ALA A 601 18.90 -60.80 -30.70
CA ALA A 601 19.18 -61.82 -29.68
C ALA A 601 19.23 -61.28 -28.24
N LEU A 602 19.55 -60.00 -28.03
CA LEU A 602 19.63 -59.40 -26.69
C LEU A 602 18.24 -59.12 -26.11
N GLU A 603 17.35 -58.48 -26.88
CA GLU A 603 15.96 -58.24 -26.48
C GLU A 603 15.20 -59.56 -26.29
N LEU A 604 15.45 -60.56 -27.15
CA LEU A 604 14.87 -61.90 -27.01
C LEU A 604 15.37 -62.64 -25.75
N ALA A 605 16.63 -62.44 -25.36
CA ALA A 605 17.14 -62.95 -24.09
C ALA A 605 16.48 -62.25 -22.89
N GLU A 606 16.29 -60.92 -22.93
CA GLU A 606 15.57 -60.20 -21.87
C GLU A 606 14.13 -60.72 -21.67
N HIS A 607 13.41 -61.03 -22.75
CA HIS A 607 12.08 -61.64 -22.66
C HIS A 607 12.09 -63.02 -21.95
N ILE A 608 13.19 -63.78 -22.01
CA ILE A 608 13.36 -65.08 -21.36
C ILE A 608 13.89 -64.96 -19.92
N ARG A 609 14.33 -63.78 -19.47
CA ARG A 609 15.04 -63.57 -18.18
C ARG A 609 14.35 -64.19 -16.96
N GLY A 610 13.02 -64.20 -16.92
CA GLY A 610 12.24 -64.82 -15.83
C GLY A 610 12.43 -66.34 -15.67
N MET A 611 13.05 -67.01 -16.65
CA MET A 611 13.32 -68.44 -16.65
C MET A 611 14.81 -68.78 -16.45
N ALA A 612 15.66 -67.81 -16.09
CA ALA A 612 17.11 -68.00 -15.99
C ALA A 612 17.51 -69.26 -15.20
N ASP A 613 16.85 -69.54 -14.07
CA ASP A 613 17.12 -70.69 -13.19
C ASP A 613 16.93 -72.06 -13.88
N PHE A 614 16.03 -72.17 -14.86
CA PHE A 614 15.81 -73.42 -15.60
C PHE A 614 16.98 -73.78 -16.53
N PHE A 615 17.78 -72.79 -16.95
CA PHE A 615 18.95 -72.99 -17.80
C PHE A 615 20.23 -73.28 -17.00
N ALA A 616 20.18 -73.18 -15.66
CA ALA A 616 21.33 -73.35 -14.76
C ALA A 616 21.95 -74.75 -14.76
N GLY A 617 21.19 -75.78 -15.17
CA GLY A 617 21.65 -77.18 -15.16
C GLY A 617 22.78 -77.49 -16.15
N GLY A 618 22.95 -76.66 -17.18
CA GLY A 618 23.94 -76.84 -18.24
C GLY A 618 23.57 -77.96 -19.23
N GLY A 619 23.79 -77.72 -20.53
CA GLY A 619 23.51 -78.69 -21.60
C GLY A 619 23.01 -78.03 -22.87
N ASN A 620 22.82 -78.84 -23.91
CA ASN A 620 22.25 -78.43 -25.18
C ASN A 620 20.75 -78.76 -25.19
N MET A 621 19.90 -77.76 -25.40
CA MET A 621 18.44 -77.92 -25.53
C MET A 621 18.05 -77.81 -27.01
N SER A 622 17.06 -78.60 -27.47
CA SER A 622 16.54 -78.46 -28.83
C SER A 622 15.67 -77.20 -28.97
N LEU A 623 15.44 -76.74 -30.20
CA LEU A 623 14.61 -75.55 -30.45
C LEU A 623 13.13 -75.81 -30.17
N GLU A 624 12.68 -77.07 -30.32
CA GLU A 624 11.31 -77.49 -30.01
C GLU A 624 11.11 -77.52 -28.49
N ASP A 625 12.02 -78.14 -27.72
CA ASP A 625 11.99 -78.16 -26.25
C ASP A 625 12.01 -76.74 -25.67
N LEU A 626 12.81 -75.83 -26.23
CA LEU A 626 12.88 -74.45 -25.79
C LEU A 626 11.58 -73.68 -26.09
N SER A 627 10.98 -73.88 -27.25
CA SER A 627 9.69 -73.28 -27.58
C SER A 627 8.59 -73.74 -26.63
N ASP A 628 8.53 -75.04 -26.33
CA ASP A 628 7.57 -75.62 -25.39
C ASP A 628 7.80 -75.11 -23.96
N LEU A 629 9.06 -74.99 -23.51
CA LEU A 629 9.41 -74.46 -22.18
C LEU A 629 9.01 -72.98 -22.04
N VAL A 630 9.33 -72.14 -23.04
CA VAL A 630 8.95 -70.72 -23.08
C VAL A 630 7.43 -70.56 -23.04
N GLN A 631 6.70 -71.37 -23.81
CA GLN A 631 5.24 -71.36 -23.82
C GLN A 631 4.63 -71.83 -22.48
N GLN A 632 5.19 -72.87 -21.85
CA GLN A 632 4.67 -73.41 -20.59
C GLN A 632 4.92 -72.49 -19.38
N GLN A 633 6.06 -71.79 -19.33
CA GLN A 633 6.46 -71.00 -18.15
C GLN A 633 6.12 -69.52 -18.27
N LEU A 634 6.22 -68.91 -19.46
CA LEU A 634 5.92 -67.48 -19.68
C LEU A 634 4.63 -67.24 -20.48
N GLY A 635 4.04 -68.26 -21.11
CA GLY A 635 2.88 -68.08 -21.98
C GLY A 635 3.20 -67.34 -23.29
N LEU A 636 4.48 -67.20 -23.63
CA LEU A 636 4.93 -66.52 -24.85
C LEU A 636 5.07 -67.52 -26.01
N HIS A 637 4.63 -67.11 -27.19
CA HIS A 637 4.84 -67.87 -28.43
C HIS A 637 5.98 -67.22 -29.22
N PHE A 638 7.13 -67.87 -29.28
CA PHE A 638 8.25 -67.42 -30.09
C PHE A 638 8.06 -67.86 -31.54
N SER A 639 8.33 -66.95 -32.46
CA SER A 639 8.36 -67.24 -33.88
C SER A 639 9.57 -68.13 -34.23
N PRO A 640 9.49 -68.93 -35.30
CA PRO A 640 10.63 -69.72 -35.77
C PRO A 640 11.89 -68.88 -36.05
N HIS A 641 11.73 -67.60 -36.42
CA HIS A 641 12.85 -66.68 -36.62
C HIS A 641 13.58 -66.36 -35.30
N GLU A 642 12.85 -66.02 -34.24
CA GLU A 642 13.42 -65.69 -32.93
C GLU A 642 14.17 -66.89 -32.31
N LEU A 643 13.64 -68.10 -32.49
CA LEU A 643 14.31 -69.35 -32.10
C LEU A 643 15.62 -69.56 -32.88
N ILE A 644 15.63 -69.30 -34.19
CA ILE A 644 16.84 -69.36 -35.02
C ILE A 644 17.87 -68.33 -34.54
N THR A 645 17.46 -67.09 -34.31
CA THR A 645 18.33 -66.01 -33.79
C THR A 645 18.96 -66.37 -32.44
N LEU A 646 18.18 -66.90 -31.49
CA LEU A 646 18.73 -67.37 -30.21
C LEU A 646 19.69 -68.56 -30.38
N SER A 647 19.41 -69.49 -31.30
CA SER A 647 20.31 -70.62 -31.63
C SER A 647 21.64 -70.15 -32.22
N ARG A 648 21.63 -69.06 -32.99
CA ARG A 648 22.81 -68.50 -33.65
C ARG A 648 23.67 -67.67 -32.70
N ALA A 649 23.04 -66.93 -31.78
CA ALA A 649 23.75 -66.13 -30.78
C ALA A 649 24.30 -66.95 -29.60
N PHE A 650 23.54 -67.93 -29.10
CA PHE A 650 23.83 -68.65 -27.85
C PHE A 650 23.97 -70.16 -28.02
N GLY A 651 24.15 -70.70 -29.22
CA GLY A 651 24.12 -72.15 -29.45
C GLY A 651 24.91 -72.63 -30.67
N THR A 652 24.48 -73.79 -31.18
CA THR A 652 24.83 -74.27 -32.53
C THR A 652 23.69 -73.92 -33.49
N PRO A 653 23.99 -73.27 -34.63
CA PRO A 653 22.97 -72.70 -35.51
C PRO A 653 22.01 -73.77 -36.03
N GLU A 654 20.70 -73.50 -35.96
CA GLU A 654 19.60 -74.38 -36.39
C GLU A 654 19.50 -75.76 -35.67
N VAL A 655 20.34 -76.04 -34.65
CA VAL A 655 20.41 -77.39 -34.04
C VAL A 655 20.10 -77.39 -32.54
N SER A 656 20.80 -76.57 -31.73
CA SER A 656 20.58 -76.57 -30.28
C SER A 656 21.10 -75.30 -29.60
N ILE A 657 20.48 -74.91 -28.49
CA ILE A 657 20.89 -73.77 -27.67
C ILE A 657 21.77 -74.26 -26.51
N ASP A 658 22.92 -73.61 -26.30
CA ASP A 658 23.84 -73.90 -25.19
C ASP A 658 23.34 -73.15 -23.95
N CYS A 659 22.67 -73.90 -23.06
CA CYS A 659 21.99 -73.34 -21.89
C CYS A 659 22.96 -72.65 -20.94
N ALA A 660 24.22 -73.07 -20.89
CA ALA A 660 25.22 -72.45 -20.02
C ALA A 660 25.60 -71.05 -20.51
N LYS A 661 25.76 -70.85 -21.83
CA LYS A 661 26.01 -69.53 -22.43
C LYS A 661 24.81 -68.60 -22.27
N LEU A 662 23.60 -69.10 -22.54
CA LEU A 662 22.37 -68.32 -22.37
C LEU A 662 22.21 -67.90 -20.90
N HIS A 663 22.33 -68.84 -19.96
CA HIS A 663 22.25 -68.57 -18.52
C HIS A 663 23.29 -67.54 -18.04
N GLN A 664 24.55 -67.67 -18.49
CA GLN A 664 25.59 -66.69 -18.17
C GLN A 664 25.25 -65.28 -18.67
N HIS A 665 24.68 -65.16 -19.88
CA HIS A 665 24.26 -63.88 -20.43
C HIS A 665 23.10 -63.26 -19.64
N LEU A 666 22.09 -64.07 -19.27
CA LEU A 666 20.93 -63.67 -18.46
C LEU A 666 21.25 -63.26 -17.01
N GLN A 667 22.47 -63.55 -16.53
CA GLN A 667 22.97 -63.13 -15.22
C GLN A 667 23.86 -61.88 -15.26
N LEU A 668 24.50 -61.59 -16.40
CA LEU A 668 25.42 -60.45 -16.55
C LEU A 668 24.70 -59.13 -16.88
N HIS A 669 23.47 -59.21 -17.37
CA HIS A 669 22.58 -58.10 -17.74
C HIS A 669 21.22 -58.26 -17.04
#